data_AF-A0A944KWH8-F1
#
_entry.id   AF-A0A944KWH8-F1
#
_cell.length_a   1.000
_cell.length_b   1.000
_cell.length_c   1.000
_cell.angle_alpha   90.00
_cell.angle_beta   90.00
_cell.angle_gamma   90.00
#
_symmetry.space_group_name_H-M   'P 1'
#
loop_
_entity.id
_entity.type
_entity.pdbx_description
1 polymer ?
#
loop_
_entity_poly.entity_id
_entity_poly.type
_entity_poly.pdbx_seq_one_letter_code
_entity_poly.pdbx_strand_id
1 'polypeptide(L)'
;MVRGRWRSTGSAALRVVTVWAVSTLTMLALAGILPDFQLRADDRDSITQVALTAAWGAGAFGLLGALVWPLAVRALLLVPALVLGLLAFFLNGSLLLIALSLIPDGRGEADPETAVVVAAVMSAVASATSGALAVRDDEAYRRRLSRLAQRRRRRGGDDGRTGLPGTLFLQLDGVGHDVLREAVGDGLMPTVASWLEGEEPSHRLTAWRTDWSSQTAASQLGILHGSNHDVPAFRWYEKETGEIVVSSRPASAALMQRRAVERTGDGGLLTFDGASRGNLFSGGADQLALVLSIAARRGKSNRSRAGYFAYFSDPANAVRTAMSFVAEVGREIGQSTRARLRGDVPRVKRGGFYPFIRAFATVVERDVVVAAVLGDMLAGRTAVYADLVAYDEVAHHSGPHSADAKKVLERLDRSLALIVKVAEHAPRAYWIVLLSDHGQSPGQTFADAYGLTLADLVRAGCGLPVPRRAARTVSASEARDAVRIALHRPVVEGEEEHPGPGTDPVVLASGNLGLISFPDARGRATRERIDRRHPALLTTLANHPGIGFLLVRSEEHGALVLGADGAELRLDDDGTGDTGPLAVFGPGAAEVVRRTDAFPHVADIMVNSWHDPATGRVHAFEEQIGSHGGLGGEQARPFLLSPYTLSAPVADGHELVGAEQLHGVLRRWLRECQGPQVPVTTTEDSSRERSTEGHIPVTDGAVQDESA
;
A
#
# COMPACT_ATOMS: atom_id res chain seq x y z
N MET A 1 -23.69 -29.09 -5.41
CA MET A 1 -23.02 -28.00 -6.17
C MET A 1 -23.46 -27.85 -7.64
N VAL A 2 -24.00 -28.88 -8.31
CA VAL A 2 -24.41 -28.77 -9.73
C VAL A 2 -25.67 -27.92 -9.95
N ARG A 3 -26.68 -27.99 -9.06
CA ARG A 3 -27.95 -27.22 -9.20
C ARG A 3 -27.82 -25.68 -9.07
N GLY A 4 -26.77 -25.18 -8.43
CA GLY A 4 -26.53 -23.73 -8.26
C GLY A 4 -25.90 -23.06 -9.48
N ARG A 5 -24.95 -23.74 -10.13
CA ARG A 5 -24.31 -23.26 -11.38
C ARG A 5 -25.32 -23.17 -12.54
N TRP A 6 -26.29 -24.08 -12.62
CA TRP A 6 -27.31 -24.03 -13.68
C TRP A 6 -28.29 -22.85 -13.52
N ARG A 7 -28.56 -22.41 -12.28
CA ARG A 7 -29.39 -21.23 -12.03
C ARG A 7 -28.68 -19.92 -12.38
N SER A 8 -27.37 -19.79 -12.07
CA SER A 8 -26.60 -18.59 -12.45
C SER A 8 -26.38 -18.52 -13.96
N THR A 9 -26.00 -19.63 -14.60
CA THR A 9 -25.79 -19.69 -16.06
C THR A 9 -27.12 -19.53 -16.81
N GLY A 10 -28.22 -20.10 -16.30
CA GLY A 10 -29.55 -19.91 -16.85
C GLY A 10 -30.03 -18.46 -16.76
N SER A 11 -29.79 -17.77 -15.64
CA SER A 11 -30.15 -16.35 -15.51
C SER A 11 -29.34 -15.44 -16.43
N ALA A 12 -28.06 -15.74 -16.64
CA ALA A 12 -27.18 -15.01 -17.54
C ALA A 12 -27.58 -15.23 -19.01
N ALA A 13 -27.84 -16.49 -19.40
CA ALA A 13 -28.32 -16.83 -20.72
C ALA A 13 -29.69 -16.20 -21.00
N LEU A 14 -30.61 -16.23 -20.04
CA LEU A 14 -31.91 -15.58 -20.16
C LEU A 14 -31.75 -14.08 -20.40
N ARG A 15 -30.88 -13.41 -19.64
CA ARG A 15 -30.63 -11.97 -19.79
C ARG A 15 -30.03 -11.62 -21.15
N VAL A 16 -29.10 -12.44 -21.65
CA VAL A 16 -28.51 -12.27 -22.99
C VAL A 16 -29.59 -12.43 -24.07
N VAL A 17 -30.42 -13.47 -23.97
CA VAL A 17 -31.51 -13.73 -24.91
C VAL A 17 -32.57 -12.63 -24.85
N THR A 18 -32.93 -12.14 -23.67
CA THR A 18 -33.89 -11.03 -23.51
C THR A 18 -33.35 -9.75 -24.13
N VAL A 19 -32.09 -9.39 -23.85
CA VAL A 19 -31.47 -8.20 -24.45
C VAL A 19 -31.40 -8.35 -25.96
N TRP A 20 -31.00 -9.52 -26.46
CA TRP A 20 -30.93 -9.79 -27.90
C TRP A 20 -32.30 -9.65 -28.57
N ALA A 21 -33.34 -10.25 -28.01
CA ALA A 21 -34.70 -10.17 -28.53
C ALA A 21 -35.24 -8.73 -28.52
N VAL A 22 -35.03 -7.98 -27.43
CA VAL A 22 -35.46 -6.58 -27.32
C VAL A 22 -34.70 -5.70 -28.33
N SER A 23 -33.40 -5.91 -28.51
CA SER A 23 -32.60 -5.18 -29.50
C SER A 23 -33.02 -5.51 -30.94
N THR A 24 -33.34 -6.77 -31.26
CA THR A 24 -33.87 -7.16 -32.58
C THR A 24 -35.22 -6.50 -32.85
N LEU A 25 -36.14 -6.52 -31.88
CA LEU A 25 -37.44 -5.86 -32.00
C LEU A 25 -37.29 -4.34 -32.17
N THR A 26 -36.34 -3.75 -31.44
CA THR A 26 -36.03 -2.30 -31.55
C THR A 26 -35.47 -1.96 -32.92
N MET A 27 -34.57 -2.79 -33.48
CA MET A 27 -34.05 -2.59 -34.84
C MET A 27 -35.16 -2.71 -35.90
N LEU A 28 -36.08 -3.68 -35.75
CA LEU A 28 -37.22 -3.82 -36.66
C LEU A 28 -38.18 -2.63 -36.57
N ALA A 29 -38.44 -2.13 -35.35
CA ALA A 29 -39.26 -0.95 -35.16
C ALA A 29 -38.60 0.31 -35.76
N LEU A 30 -37.30 0.49 -35.57
CA LEU A 30 -36.54 1.60 -36.14
C LEU A 30 -36.50 1.53 -37.67
N ALA A 31 -36.35 0.34 -38.26
CA ALA A 31 -36.42 0.14 -39.71
C ALA A 31 -37.81 0.45 -40.29
N GLY A 32 -38.88 0.30 -39.51
CA GLY A 32 -40.23 0.69 -39.91
C GLY A 32 -40.52 2.19 -39.76
N ILE A 33 -39.87 2.87 -38.80
CA ILE A 33 -40.13 4.28 -38.48
C ILE A 33 -39.20 5.22 -39.27
N LEU A 34 -37.97 4.81 -39.55
CA LEU A 34 -36.97 5.64 -40.21
C LEU A 34 -36.84 5.21 -41.68
N PRO A 35 -37.35 6.01 -42.65
CA PRO A 35 -37.40 5.62 -44.06
C PRO A 35 -36.02 5.40 -44.70
N ASP A 36 -34.98 6.01 -44.14
CA ASP A 36 -33.59 5.87 -44.58
C ASP A 36 -32.85 4.69 -43.90
N PHE A 37 -33.44 4.05 -42.89
CA PHE A 37 -32.83 2.91 -42.19
C PHE A 37 -33.37 1.59 -42.75
N GLN A 38 -32.88 1.20 -43.93
CA GLN A 38 -33.34 0.00 -44.62
C GLN A 38 -32.42 -1.19 -44.35
N LEU A 39 -32.98 -2.24 -43.71
CA LEU A 39 -32.34 -3.55 -43.59
C LEU A 39 -32.52 -4.34 -44.91
N ARG A 40 -31.98 -3.81 -46.02
CA ARG A 40 -32.11 -4.42 -47.36
C ARG A 40 -30.90 -5.29 -47.71
N ALA A 41 -31.18 -6.52 -48.12
CA ALA A 41 -30.42 -7.25 -49.14
C ALA A 41 -31.34 -7.42 -50.37
N ASP A 42 -30.77 -7.62 -51.55
CA ASP A 42 -31.40 -7.44 -52.87
C ASP A 42 -32.82 -8.00 -53.09
N ASP A 43 -33.44 -7.48 -54.15
CA ASP A 43 -34.87 -7.24 -54.45
C ASP A 43 -35.88 -8.43 -54.44
N ARG A 44 -35.72 -9.48 -53.61
CA ARG A 44 -36.69 -10.62 -53.54
C ARG A 44 -36.93 -11.28 -52.18
N ASP A 45 -36.84 -10.57 -51.06
CA ASP A 45 -36.83 -11.28 -49.75
C ASP A 45 -38.06 -11.15 -48.85
N SER A 46 -38.45 -12.33 -48.33
CA SER A 46 -39.50 -12.62 -47.34
C SER A 46 -39.26 -11.90 -46.01
N ILE A 47 -40.34 -11.56 -45.29
CA ILE A 47 -40.33 -11.00 -43.92
C ILE A 47 -39.39 -11.78 -42.98
N THR A 48 -39.24 -13.10 -43.20
CA THR A 48 -38.32 -13.95 -42.45
C THR A 48 -36.85 -13.60 -42.61
N GLN A 49 -36.41 -13.15 -43.79
CA GLN A 49 -35.02 -12.77 -44.02
C GLN A 49 -34.68 -11.41 -43.38
N VAL A 50 -35.60 -10.45 -43.45
CA VAL A 50 -35.45 -9.15 -42.76
C VAL A 50 -35.34 -9.36 -41.25
N ALA A 51 -36.18 -10.24 -40.68
CA ALA A 51 -36.13 -10.61 -39.27
C ALA A 51 -34.80 -11.32 -38.91
N LEU A 52 -34.31 -12.21 -39.76
CA LEU A 52 -33.03 -12.90 -39.55
C LEU A 52 -31.84 -11.94 -39.58
N THR A 53 -31.82 -11.00 -40.53
CA THR A 53 -30.78 -9.96 -40.64
C THR A 53 -30.80 -9.02 -39.44
N ALA A 54 -31.99 -8.63 -38.97
CA ALA A 54 -32.15 -7.87 -37.73
C ALA A 54 -31.65 -8.64 -36.50
N ALA A 55 -31.88 -9.96 -36.45
CA ALA A 55 -31.39 -10.82 -35.38
C ALA A 55 -29.86 -10.93 -35.39
N TRP A 56 -29.25 -11.19 -36.54
CA TRP A 56 -27.78 -11.22 -36.67
C TRP A 56 -27.15 -9.86 -36.36
N GLY A 57 -27.74 -8.77 -36.83
CA GLY A 57 -27.28 -7.41 -36.54
C GLY A 57 -27.34 -7.07 -35.05
N ALA A 58 -28.47 -7.38 -34.39
CA ALA A 58 -28.62 -7.18 -32.95
C ALA A 58 -27.69 -8.08 -32.12
N GLY A 59 -27.43 -9.31 -32.60
CA GLY A 59 -26.52 -10.26 -31.96
C GLY A 59 -25.07 -9.81 -32.05
N ALA A 60 -24.63 -9.36 -33.23
CA ALA A 60 -23.32 -8.78 -33.45
C ALA A 60 -23.13 -7.48 -32.65
N PHE A 61 -24.13 -6.60 -32.63
CA PHE A 61 -24.11 -5.37 -31.84
C PHE A 61 -24.04 -5.65 -30.33
N GLY A 62 -24.82 -6.62 -29.84
CA GLY A 62 -24.79 -7.05 -28.44
C GLY A 62 -23.46 -7.68 -28.03
N LEU A 63 -22.88 -8.53 -28.90
CA LEU A 63 -21.58 -9.17 -28.68
C LEU A 63 -20.45 -8.14 -28.70
N LEU A 64 -20.43 -7.25 -29.70
CA LEU A 64 -19.50 -6.13 -29.76
C LEU A 64 -19.65 -5.22 -28.55
N GLY A 65 -20.88 -4.88 -28.14
CA GLY A 65 -21.11 -4.14 -26.90
C GLY A 65 -20.54 -4.85 -25.66
N ALA A 66 -20.74 -6.16 -25.53
CA ALA A 66 -20.25 -6.94 -24.38
C ALA A 66 -18.72 -7.09 -24.35
N LEU A 67 -18.04 -7.12 -25.50
CA LEU A 67 -16.58 -7.21 -25.60
C LEU A 67 -15.89 -5.84 -25.58
N VAL A 68 -16.43 -4.89 -26.34
CA VAL A 68 -15.87 -3.55 -26.54
C VAL A 68 -16.19 -2.65 -25.35
N TRP A 69 -17.38 -2.70 -24.75
CA TRP A 69 -17.73 -1.79 -23.64
C TRP A 69 -16.86 -1.98 -22.38
N PRO A 70 -16.52 -3.20 -21.92
CA PRO A 70 -15.58 -3.36 -20.81
C PRO A 70 -14.16 -2.90 -21.14
N LEU A 71 -13.70 -3.11 -22.39
CA LEU A 71 -12.42 -2.59 -22.88
C LEU A 71 -12.46 -1.06 -22.99
N ALA A 72 -13.58 -0.50 -23.44
CA ALA A 72 -13.82 0.92 -23.56
C ALA A 72 -13.94 1.59 -22.20
N VAL A 73 -14.54 0.94 -21.18
CA VAL A 73 -14.58 1.41 -19.78
C VAL A 73 -13.20 1.32 -19.13
N ARG A 74 -12.42 0.27 -19.41
CA ARG A 74 -11.00 0.18 -18.99
C ARG A 74 -10.15 1.28 -19.65
N ALA A 75 -10.37 1.52 -20.93
CA ALA A 75 -9.82 2.68 -21.62
C ALA A 75 -10.40 3.97 -21.03
N LEU A 76 -11.67 4.00 -20.60
CA LEU A 76 -12.34 5.17 -20.03
C LEU A 76 -11.77 5.57 -18.66
N LEU A 77 -11.13 4.63 -17.97
CA LEU A 77 -10.34 4.91 -16.75
C LEU A 77 -8.97 5.53 -17.08
N LEU A 78 -8.44 5.31 -18.30
CA LEU A 78 -7.31 6.04 -18.90
C LEU A 78 -7.74 7.33 -19.63
N VAL A 79 -9.03 7.46 -19.94
CA VAL A 79 -9.60 8.54 -20.76
C VAL A 79 -9.56 9.92 -20.13
N PRO A 80 -9.54 10.17 -18.80
CA PRO A 80 -9.35 11.53 -18.33
C PRO A 80 -8.11 12.16 -18.96
N ALA A 81 -6.99 11.42 -19.03
CA ALA A 81 -5.76 11.89 -19.66
C ALA A 81 -5.83 11.96 -21.19
N LEU A 82 -6.41 10.95 -21.86
CA LEU A 82 -6.51 10.94 -23.33
C LEU A 82 -7.51 11.98 -23.86
N VAL A 83 -8.66 12.14 -23.20
CA VAL A 83 -9.66 13.16 -23.53
C VAL A 83 -9.18 14.54 -23.13
N LEU A 84 -8.44 14.73 -22.02
CA LEU A 84 -7.76 16.00 -21.75
C LEU A 84 -6.71 16.31 -22.82
N GLY A 85 -5.93 15.32 -23.28
CA GLY A 85 -4.94 15.47 -24.34
C GLY A 85 -5.57 15.81 -25.69
N LEU A 86 -6.64 15.11 -26.08
CA LEU A 86 -7.42 15.38 -27.30
C LEU A 86 -8.11 16.74 -27.21
N LEU A 87 -8.74 17.08 -26.09
CA LEU A 87 -9.38 18.38 -25.88
C LEU A 87 -8.35 19.51 -25.97
N ALA A 88 -7.20 19.39 -25.31
CA ALA A 88 -6.13 20.37 -25.40
C ALA A 88 -5.57 20.48 -26.83
N PHE A 89 -5.41 19.36 -27.53
CA PHE A 89 -4.99 19.32 -28.93
C PHE A 89 -5.99 20.05 -29.85
N PHE A 90 -7.27 19.75 -29.74
CA PHE A 90 -8.31 20.42 -30.53
C PHE A 90 -8.43 21.90 -30.17
N LEU A 91 -8.40 22.26 -28.89
CA LEU A 91 -8.51 23.66 -28.45
C LEU A 91 -7.33 24.50 -28.92
N ASN A 92 -6.10 23.99 -28.80
CA ASN A 92 -4.90 24.66 -29.29
C ASN A 92 -4.86 24.72 -30.82
N GLY A 93 -5.29 23.65 -31.51
CA GLY A 93 -5.44 23.66 -32.97
C GLY A 93 -6.46 24.71 -33.44
N SER A 94 -7.60 24.81 -32.76
CA SER A 94 -8.60 25.85 -33.05
C SER A 94 -8.10 27.26 -32.74
N LEU A 95 -7.38 27.47 -31.63
CA LEU A 95 -6.77 28.77 -31.30
C LEU A 95 -5.70 29.18 -32.32
N LEU A 96 -4.91 28.23 -32.83
CA LEU A 96 -3.94 28.48 -33.89
C LEU A 96 -4.63 28.89 -35.19
N LEU A 97 -5.70 28.22 -35.58
CA LEU A 97 -6.50 28.60 -36.77
C LEU A 97 -7.11 29.99 -36.62
N ILE A 98 -7.62 30.33 -35.43
CA ILE A 98 -8.12 31.67 -35.12
C ILE A 98 -6.98 32.70 -35.20
N ALA A 99 -5.81 32.40 -34.62
CA ALA A 99 -4.66 33.29 -34.66
C ALA A 99 -4.17 33.54 -36.10
N LEU A 100 -4.13 32.50 -36.94
CA LEU A 100 -3.79 32.62 -38.37
C LEU A 100 -4.82 33.45 -39.14
N SER A 101 -6.11 33.34 -38.77
CA SER A 101 -7.19 34.14 -39.39
C SER A 101 -7.17 35.63 -39.00
N LEU A 102 -6.44 35.99 -37.93
CA LEU A 102 -6.28 37.37 -37.47
C LEU A 102 -5.05 38.07 -38.08
N ILE A 103 -4.24 37.37 -38.87
CA ILE A 103 -3.06 37.95 -39.54
C ILE A 103 -3.51 38.73 -40.79
N PRO A 104 -3.33 40.06 -40.84
CA PRO A 104 -3.93 40.91 -41.89
C PRO A 104 -3.39 40.65 -43.31
N ASP A 105 -2.18 40.09 -43.45
CA ASP A 105 -1.47 40.01 -44.72
C ASP A 105 -1.78 38.77 -45.58
N GLY A 106 -2.86 38.04 -45.27
CA GLY A 106 -3.45 37.06 -46.22
C GLY A 106 -2.56 35.86 -46.62
N ARG A 107 -1.62 35.43 -45.76
CA ARG A 107 -0.73 34.28 -46.03
C ARG A 107 -0.84 33.16 -44.99
N GLY A 108 -2.07 32.84 -44.60
CA GLY A 108 -2.37 31.81 -43.59
C GLY A 108 -2.91 30.50 -44.18
N GLU A 109 -2.58 30.12 -45.41
CA GLU A 109 -2.96 28.79 -45.93
C GLU A 109 -1.91 27.76 -45.51
N ALA A 110 -2.11 27.18 -44.31
CA ALA A 110 -1.46 25.92 -43.97
C ALA A 110 -2.34 24.78 -44.48
N ASP A 111 -1.79 23.93 -45.36
CA ASP A 111 -2.44 22.71 -45.82
C ASP A 111 -2.94 21.89 -44.60
N PRO A 112 -4.15 21.30 -44.60
CA PRO A 112 -4.75 20.72 -43.40
C PRO A 112 -3.86 19.69 -42.69
N GLU A 113 -3.06 18.93 -43.44
CA GLU A 113 -2.08 18.00 -42.91
C GLU A 113 -0.94 18.72 -42.15
N THR A 114 -0.44 19.83 -42.70
CA THR A 114 0.60 20.66 -42.07
C THR A 114 0.05 21.40 -40.85
N ALA A 115 -1.20 21.89 -40.92
CA ALA A 115 -1.87 22.53 -39.78
C ALA A 115 -2.08 21.55 -38.62
N VAL A 116 -2.41 20.29 -38.90
CA VAL A 116 -2.52 19.22 -37.89
C VAL A 116 -1.16 18.92 -37.26
N VAL A 117 -0.08 18.82 -38.05
CA VAL A 117 1.28 18.59 -37.53
C VAL A 117 1.76 19.78 -36.68
N VAL A 118 1.55 21.01 -37.14
CA VAL A 118 1.93 22.22 -36.38
C VAL A 118 1.09 22.34 -35.12
N ALA A 119 -0.22 22.07 -35.17
CA ALA A 119 -1.08 22.02 -33.98
C ALA A 119 -0.65 20.91 -33.01
N ALA A 120 -0.20 19.75 -33.51
CA ALA A 120 0.31 18.66 -32.69
C ALA A 120 1.61 19.04 -31.99
N VAL A 121 2.56 19.63 -32.72
CA VAL A 121 3.85 20.08 -32.19
C VAL A 121 3.64 21.24 -31.21
N MET A 122 2.83 22.24 -31.54
CA MET A 122 2.52 23.36 -30.65
C MET A 122 1.75 22.90 -29.41
N SER A 123 0.83 21.94 -29.54
CA SER A 123 0.15 21.35 -28.38
C SER A 123 1.10 20.53 -27.51
N ALA A 124 2.04 19.81 -28.11
CA ALA A 124 3.07 19.07 -27.40
C ALA A 124 4.01 20.03 -26.66
N VAL A 125 4.46 21.10 -27.30
CA VAL A 125 5.33 22.13 -26.71
C VAL A 125 4.57 22.94 -25.64
N ALA A 126 3.32 23.33 -25.88
CA ALA A 126 2.48 24.04 -24.92
C ALA A 126 2.13 23.15 -23.72
N SER A 127 1.83 21.86 -23.92
CA SER A 127 1.67 20.89 -22.83
C SER A 127 2.97 20.62 -22.09
N ALA A 128 4.11 20.53 -22.78
CA ALA A 128 5.41 20.35 -22.15
C ALA A 128 5.80 21.58 -21.31
N THR A 129 5.54 22.78 -21.84
CA THR A 129 5.82 24.05 -21.17
C THR A 129 4.85 24.29 -20.01
N SER A 130 3.55 24.08 -20.22
CA SER A 130 2.53 24.17 -19.17
C SER A 130 2.73 23.10 -18.11
N GLY A 131 3.16 21.90 -18.49
CA GLY A 131 3.55 20.84 -17.57
C GLY A 131 4.79 21.21 -16.77
N ALA A 132 5.82 21.77 -17.41
CA ALA A 132 7.03 22.24 -16.73
C ALA A 132 6.74 23.41 -15.76
N LEU A 133 5.80 24.30 -16.13
CA LEU A 133 5.31 25.38 -15.28
C LEU A 133 4.40 24.85 -14.15
N ALA A 134 3.48 23.92 -14.43
CA ALA A 134 2.58 23.32 -13.45
C ALA A 134 3.30 22.43 -12.43
N VAL A 135 4.38 21.76 -12.84
CA VAL A 135 5.31 21.04 -11.95
C VAL A 135 6.01 22.02 -10.98
N ARG A 136 6.11 23.31 -11.32
CA ARG A 136 6.67 24.37 -10.47
C ARG A 136 5.63 25.21 -9.74
N ASP A 137 4.34 25.17 -10.13
CA ASP A 137 3.32 26.08 -9.61
C ASP A 137 2.47 25.44 -8.49
N ASP A 138 3.12 25.19 -7.35
CA ASP A 138 2.42 24.86 -6.10
C ASP A 138 1.59 26.04 -5.55
N GLU A 139 1.81 27.27 -6.04
CA GLU A 139 1.20 28.50 -5.53
C GLU A 139 -0.26 28.67 -5.97
N ALA A 140 -0.60 28.24 -7.19
CA ALA A 140 -1.98 28.28 -7.69
C ALA A 140 -2.91 27.29 -6.94
N TYR A 141 -2.42 26.08 -6.67
CA TYR A 141 -3.14 25.07 -5.87
C TYR A 141 -3.35 25.54 -4.43
N ARG A 142 -2.30 26.10 -3.80
CA ARG A 142 -2.36 26.76 -2.48
C ARG A 142 -3.38 27.88 -2.42
N ARG A 143 -3.45 28.75 -3.45
CA ARG A 143 -4.43 29.85 -3.53
C ARG A 143 -5.87 29.39 -3.73
N ARG A 144 -6.09 28.22 -4.35
CA ARG A 144 -7.43 27.64 -4.50
C ARG A 144 -7.93 27.00 -3.21
N LEU A 145 -7.07 26.26 -2.51
CA LEU A 145 -7.40 25.63 -1.23
C LEU A 145 -7.64 26.65 -0.12
N SER A 146 -6.81 27.69 -0.02
CA SER A 146 -7.04 28.80 0.93
C SER A 146 -8.38 29.52 0.68
N ARG A 147 -8.77 29.74 -0.58
CA ARG A 147 -10.09 30.30 -0.93
C ARG A 147 -11.24 29.36 -0.55
N LEU A 148 -11.07 28.05 -0.71
CA LEU A 148 -12.07 27.04 -0.31
C LEU A 148 -12.21 26.98 1.22
N ALA A 149 -11.10 27.04 1.95
CA ALA A 149 -11.06 27.12 3.40
C ALA A 149 -11.76 28.39 3.92
N GLN A 150 -11.43 29.56 3.34
CA GLN A 150 -12.09 30.83 3.67
C GLN A 150 -13.59 30.82 3.37
N ARG A 151 -14.02 30.21 2.25
CA ARG A 151 -15.45 30.09 1.90
C ARG A 151 -16.21 29.17 2.86
N ARG A 152 -15.60 28.09 3.35
CA ARG A 152 -16.21 27.22 4.36
C ARG A 152 -16.27 27.92 5.72
N ARG A 153 -15.22 28.64 6.12
CA ARG A 153 -15.22 29.45 7.36
C ARG A 153 -16.35 30.48 7.37
N ARG A 154 -16.59 31.18 6.25
CA ARG A 154 -17.71 32.13 6.11
C ARG A 154 -19.09 31.50 6.17
N ARG A 155 -19.23 30.21 5.85
CA ARG A 155 -20.50 29.46 5.96
C ARG A 155 -20.70 28.78 7.32
N GLY A 156 -19.61 28.54 8.06
CA GLY A 156 -19.62 27.85 9.34
C GLY A 156 -19.98 28.71 10.56
N GLY A 157 -20.06 30.04 10.41
CA GLY A 157 -20.59 30.96 11.43
C GLY A 157 -19.80 31.08 12.74
N ASP A 158 -18.84 30.19 13.00
CA ASP A 158 -18.00 30.19 14.19
C ASP A 158 -16.55 30.50 13.79
N ASP A 159 -15.85 31.30 14.59
CA ASP A 159 -14.42 31.61 14.43
C ASP A 159 -13.55 30.43 14.91
N GLY A 160 -14.03 29.21 14.65
CA GLY A 160 -13.90 27.94 15.36
C GLY A 160 -12.51 27.37 15.65
N ARG A 161 -11.61 28.14 16.25
CA ARG A 161 -10.49 27.58 17.04
C ARG A 161 -10.96 27.06 18.42
N THR A 162 -12.25 26.84 18.59
CA THR A 162 -12.93 26.42 19.82
C THR A 162 -13.21 24.93 19.77
N GLY A 163 -12.15 24.13 19.90
CA GLY A 163 -12.22 22.68 19.99
C GLY A 163 -10.88 22.10 20.42
N LEU A 164 -10.89 20.91 21.00
CA LEU A 164 -9.68 20.15 21.31
C LEU A 164 -8.83 19.98 20.02
N PRO A 165 -7.48 19.98 20.10
CA PRO A 165 -6.65 19.78 18.91
C PRO A 165 -6.88 18.40 18.28
N GLY A 166 -6.79 18.32 16.96
CA GLY A 166 -6.75 17.06 16.23
C GLY A 166 -5.31 16.55 16.13
N THR A 167 -5.13 15.28 15.78
CA THR A 167 -3.80 14.69 15.59
C THR A 167 -3.64 14.12 14.20
N LEU A 168 -2.54 14.47 13.54
CA LEU A 168 -2.15 13.97 12.24
C LEU A 168 -0.88 13.13 12.42
N PHE A 169 -0.98 11.83 12.20
CA PHE A 169 0.14 10.90 12.14
C PHE A 169 0.55 10.72 10.67
N LEU A 170 1.77 11.13 10.33
CA LEU A 170 2.35 10.98 9.01
C LEU A 170 3.49 9.96 9.09
N GLN A 171 3.32 8.83 8.43
CA GLN A 171 4.36 7.81 8.29
C GLN A 171 5.22 8.12 7.04
N LEU A 172 6.53 8.17 7.22
CA LEU A 172 7.52 8.11 6.15
C LEU A 172 8.03 6.67 6.06
N ASP A 173 7.45 5.91 5.15
CA ASP A 173 7.75 4.49 4.94
C ASP A 173 9.23 4.26 4.63
N GLY A 174 9.86 3.35 5.38
CA GLY A 174 11.25 2.94 5.20
C GLY A 174 12.32 3.96 5.58
N VAL A 175 11.97 5.14 6.11
CA VAL A 175 12.94 6.18 6.51
C VAL A 175 13.50 5.93 7.91
N GLY A 176 14.74 5.42 7.98
CA GLY A 176 15.45 5.23 9.25
C GLY A 176 15.74 6.54 10.01
N HIS A 177 15.92 6.43 11.32
CA HIS A 177 16.25 7.56 12.19
C HIS A 177 17.53 8.28 11.73
N ASP A 178 18.58 7.52 11.41
CA ASP A 178 19.87 8.10 11.03
C ASP A 178 19.81 8.74 9.64
N VAL A 179 19.07 8.15 8.69
CA VAL A 179 18.73 8.76 7.40
C VAL A 179 18.02 10.10 7.57
N LEU A 180 17.02 10.18 8.45
CA LEU A 180 16.31 11.44 8.71
C LEU A 180 17.28 12.53 9.23
N ARG A 181 18.14 12.17 10.19
CA ARG A 181 19.14 13.09 10.75
C ARG A 181 20.14 13.55 9.70
N GLU A 182 20.64 12.64 8.87
CA GLU A 182 21.53 12.95 7.75
C GLU A 182 20.83 13.91 6.78
N ALA A 183 19.58 13.63 6.40
CA ALA A 183 18.84 14.45 5.46
C ALA A 183 18.54 15.87 5.99
N VAL A 184 18.29 16.01 7.29
CA VAL A 184 18.15 17.31 7.96
C VAL A 184 19.49 18.05 7.95
N GLY A 185 20.59 17.39 8.35
CA GLY A 185 21.92 17.98 8.35
C GLY A 185 22.42 18.39 6.95
N ASP A 186 22.03 17.65 5.91
CA ASP A 186 22.30 17.97 4.50
C ASP A 186 21.40 19.09 3.95
N GLY A 187 20.44 19.60 4.74
CA GLY A 187 19.50 20.65 4.32
C GLY A 187 18.44 20.19 3.31
N LEU A 188 18.20 18.88 3.20
CA LEU A 188 17.22 18.30 2.26
C LEU A 188 15.78 18.42 2.77
N MET A 189 15.61 18.48 4.09
CA MET A 189 14.31 18.50 4.76
C MET A 189 14.14 19.76 5.64
N PRO A 190 14.05 20.97 5.04
CA PRO A 190 14.00 22.22 5.78
C PRO A 190 12.76 22.36 6.68
N THR A 191 11.63 21.73 6.34
CA THR A 191 10.44 21.74 7.20
C THR A 191 10.71 20.95 8.47
N VAL A 192 11.25 19.73 8.35
CA VAL A 192 11.64 18.92 9.50
C VAL A 192 12.77 19.57 10.30
N ALA A 193 13.75 20.18 9.63
CA ALA A 193 14.82 20.95 10.28
C ALA A 193 14.23 22.05 11.17
N SER A 194 13.25 22.82 10.67
CA SER A 194 12.58 23.87 11.46
C SER A 194 11.83 23.36 12.71
N TRP A 195 11.55 22.06 12.79
CA TRP A 195 10.92 21.45 13.97
C TRP A 195 11.94 21.01 15.02
N LEU A 196 13.12 20.60 14.57
CA LEU A 196 14.21 20.05 15.39
C LEU A 196 15.22 21.10 15.85
N GLU A 197 15.43 22.11 15.02
CA GLU A 197 16.47 23.12 15.16
C GLU A 197 15.87 24.46 15.59
N GLY A 198 16.63 25.25 16.35
CA GLY A 198 16.21 26.56 16.87
C GLY A 198 16.51 26.72 18.36
N GLU A 199 16.31 27.92 18.90
CA GLU A 199 16.45 28.19 20.34
C GLU A 199 15.38 27.43 21.16
N GLU A 200 14.17 27.30 20.62
CA GLU A 200 13.08 26.52 21.18
C GLU A 200 12.53 25.53 20.13
N PRO A 201 13.08 24.30 20.06
CA PRO A 201 12.59 23.27 19.15
C PRO A 201 11.12 22.93 19.45
N SER A 202 10.30 22.79 18.40
CA SER A 202 8.88 22.47 18.56
C SER A 202 8.62 20.97 18.71
N HIS A 203 9.54 20.13 18.23
CA HIS A 203 9.40 18.67 18.25
C HIS A 203 10.62 17.98 18.85
N ARG A 204 10.38 16.78 19.42
CA ARG A 204 11.40 15.86 19.92
C ARG A 204 11.57 14.69 18.95
N LEU A 205 12.81 14.36 18.59
CA LEU A 205 13.13 13.15 17.82
C LEU A 205 13.46 12.00 18.77
N THR A 206 12.68 10.93 18.71
CA THR A 206 12.86 9.73 19.54
C THR A 206 13.11 8.54 18.61
N ALA A 207 14.21 7.82 18.78
CA ALA A 207 14.43 6.54 18.09
C ALA A 207 13.58 5.44 18.75
N TRP A 208 13.16 4.45 17.97
CA TRP A 208 12.56 3.24 18.50
C TRP A 208 13.10 2.00 17.77
N ARG A 209 13.01 0.83 18.41
CA ARG A 209 13.49 -0.45 17.87
C ARG A 209 12.33 -1.29 17.37
N THR A 210 12.41 -1.81 16.15
CA THR A 210 11.37 -2.69 15.61
C THR A 210 11.34 -4.05 16.32
N ASP A 211 10.26 -4.80 16.12
CA ASP A 211 10.28 -6.25 16.29
C ASP A 211 11.24 -6.91 15.27
N TRP A 212 11.45 -8.23 15.35
CA TRP A 212 12.30 -8.93 14.38
C TRP A 212 11.79 -8.76 12.94
N SER A 213 10.46 -8.80 12.75
CA SER A 213 9.85 -8.41 11.48
C SER A 213 9.81 -6.89 11.36
N SER A 214 10.88 -6.31 10.81
CA SER A 214 11.03 -4.88 10.53
C SER A 214 10.36 -4.49 9.20
N GLN A 215 9.03 -4.63 9.12
CA GLN A 215 8.29 -4.48 7.87
C GLN A 215 7.00 -3.71 8.06
N THR A 216 6.58 -2.98 7.04
CA THR A 216 5.36 -2.17 7.01
C THR A 216 4.14 -2.91 7.55
N ALA A 217 3.90 -4.15 7.12
CA ALA A 217 2.75 -4.92 7.59
C ALA A 217 2.78 -5.24 9.10
N ALA A 218 3.92 -5.71 9.62
CA ALA A 218 4.06 -6.01 11.04
C ALA A 218 4.04 -4.73 11.89
N SER A 219 4.72 -3.68 11.44
CA SER A 219 4.77 -2.39 12.13
C SER A 219 3.42 -1.67 12.11
N GLN A 220 2.80 -1.47 10.94
CA GLN A 220 1.50 -0.79 10.84
C GLN A 220 0.39 -1.55 11.57
N LEU A 221 0.38 -2.90 11.55
CA LEU A 221 -0.64 -3.66 12.28
C LEU A 221 -0.51 -3.41 13.79
N GLY A 222 0.72 -3.45 14.31
CA GLY A 222 0.99 -3.14 15.72
C GLY A 222 0.64 -1.69 16.06
N ILE A 223 1.06 -0.72 15.25
CA ILE A 223 0.80 0.72 15.46
C ILE A 223 -0.69 1.05 15.41
N LEU A 224 -1.44 0.48 14.46
CA LEU A 224 -2.85 0.83 14.23
C LEU A 224 -3.83 0.00 15.05
N HIS A 225 -3.53 -1.27 15.35
CA HIS A 225 -4.44 -2.20 16.03
C HIS A 225 -3.92 -2.69 17.38
N GLY A 226 -2.74 -2.27 17.81
CA GLY A 226 -2.19 -2.58 19.13
C GLY A 226 -1.63 -3.99 19.29
N SER A 227 -1.58 -4.78 18.22
CA SER A 227 -0.97 -6.11 18.22
C SER A 227 -0.45 -6.48 16.85
N ASN A 228 0.81 -6.91 16.77
CA ASN A 228 1.37 -7.59 15.60
C ASN A 228 1.74 -9.05 15.87
N HIS A 229 1.21 -9.63 16.95
CA HIS A 229 1.36 -11.04 17.27
C HIS A 229 1.02 -11.92 16.08
N ASP A 230 1.85 -12.94 15.84
CA ASP A 230 1.65 -13.94 14.78
C ASP A 230 1.76 -13.38 13.35
N VAL A 231 2.55 -12.32 13.18
CA VAL A 231 3.03 -11.82 11.89
C VAL A 231 4.56 -11.97 11.85
N PRO A 232 5.09 -13.15 11.47
CA PRO A 232 6.53 -13.42 11.53
C PRO A 232 7.33 -12.75 10.42
N ALA A 233 6.70 -12.41 9.29
CA ALA A 233 7.34 -11.84 8.09
C ALA A 233 6.28 -11.31 7.10
N PHE A 234 6.74 -10.84 5.93
CA PHE A 234 5.88 -10.24 4.89
C PHE A 234 5.00 -11.33 4.29
N ARG A 235 5.58 -12.52 4.18
CA ARG A 235 4.95 -13.73 3.72
C ARG A 235 5.42 -14.92 4.55
N TRP A 236 4.49 -15.82 4.86
CA TRP A 236 4.75 -17.04 5.61
C TRP A 236 3.77 -18.14 5.17
N TYR A 237 4.09 -19.38 5.52
CA TYR A 237 3.29 -20.55 5.19
C TYR A 237 2.49 -21.00 6.41
N GLU A 238 1.16 -21.07 6.31
CA GLU A 238 0.31 -21.64 7.35
C GLU A 238 0.08 -23.13 7.04
N LYS A 239 0.63 -24.01 7.88
CA LYS A 239 0.60 -25.47 7.66
C LYS A 239 -0.80 -26.05 7.79
N GLU A 240 -1.66 -25.42 8.59
CA GLU A 240 -3.03 -25.83 8.84
C GLU A 240 -3.90 -25.70 7.59
N THR A 241 -3.67 -24.64 6.80
CA THR A 241 -4.42 -24.33 5.58
C THR A 241 -3.67 -24.78 4.32
N GLY A 242 -2.35 -24.91 4.41
CA GLY A 242 -1.49 -25.14 3.26
C GLY A 242 -1.34 -23.91 2.36
N GLU A 243 -1.66 -22.72 2.87
CA GLU A 243 -1.64 -21.46 2.12
C GLU A 243 -0.44 -20.60 2.49
N ILE A 244 0.09 -19.87 1.50
CA ILE A 244 1.06 -18.80 1.74
C ILE A 244 0.29 -17.50 1.99
N VAL A 245 0.39 -16.96 3.21
CA VAL A 245 -0.11 -15.64 3.55
C VAL A 245 0.89 -14.61 3.04
N VAL A 246 0.41 -13.55 2.38
CA VAL A 246 1.26 -12.47 1.84
C VAL A 246 0.63 -11.13 2.21
N SER A 247 1.39 -10.27 2.89
CA SER A 247 0.84 -9.08 3.54
C SER A 247 0.21 -8.08 2.59
N SER A 248 0.76 -7.95 1.39
CA SER A 248 0.23 -7.06 0.34
C SER A 248 -1.03 -7.59 -0.34
N ARG A 249 -1.53 -8.79 0.00
CA ARG A 249 -2.83 -9.26 -0.48
C ARG A 249 -3.95 -8.66 0.35
N PRO A 250 -4.98 -8.07 -0.28
CA PRO A 250 -6.14 -7.54 0.44
C PRO A 250 -6.79 -8.55 1.40
N ALA A 251 -6.91 -9.82 0.97
CA ALA A 251 -7.53 -10.87 1.78
C ALA A 251 -6.69 -11.21 3.03
N SER A 252 -5.37 -11.30 2.87
CA SER A 252 -4.42 -11.51 3.96
C SER A 252 -4.36 -10.31 4.90
N ALA A 253 -4.34 -9.08 4.37
CA ALA A 253 -4.45 -7.84 5.17
C ALA A 253 -5.74 -7.80 6.00
N ALA A 254 -6.88 -8.21 5.42
CA ALA A 254 -8.14 -8.30 6.14
C ALA A 254 -8.13 -9.40 7.22
N LEU A 255 -7.47 -10.54 6.96
CA LEU A 255 -7.28 -11.63 7.92
C LEU A 255 -6.43 -11.17 9.11
N MET A 256 -5.26 -10.58 8.85
CA MET A 256 -4.36 -10.05 9.88
C MET A 256 -5.06 -9.01 10.75
N GLN A 257 -5.74 -8.04 10.13
CA GLN A 257 -6.51 -7.03 10.87
C GLN A 257 -7.57 -7.68 11.77
N ARG A 258 -8.29 -8.69 11.27
CA ARG A 258 -9.30 -9.38 12.08
C ARG A 258 -8.67 -10.08 13.29
N ARG A 259 -7.56 -10.80 13.10
CA ARG A 259 -6.83 -11.47 14.20
C ARG A 259 -6.33 -10.47 15.24
N ALA A 260 -5.84 -9.30 14.83
CA ALA A 260 -5.40 -8.26 15.75
C ALA A 260 -6.56 -7.66 16.57
N VAL A 261 -7.70 -7.38 15.93
CA VAL A 261 -8.92 -6.89 16.60
C VAL A 261 -9.46 -7.93 17.58
N GLU A 262 -9.53 -9.20 17.18
CA GLU A 262 -9.97 -10.31 18.05
C GLU A 262 -9.07 -10.45 19.28
N ARG A 263 -7.75 -10.28 19.11
CA ARG A 263 -6.77 -10.40 20.19
C ARG A 263 -6.80 -9.23 21.16
N THR A 264 -6.94 -8.01 20.65
CA THR A 264 -6.91 -6.80 21.49
C THR A 264 -8.29 -6.44 22.06
N GLY A 265 -9.37 -6.95 21.46
CA GLY A 265 -10.73 -6.51 21.76
C GLY A 265 -11.02 -5.07 21.35
N ASP A 266 -10.19 -4.48 20.48
CA ASP A 266 -10.25 -3.08 20.07
C ASP A 266 -10.30 -2.94 18.55
N GLY A 267 -11.10 -1.97 18.06
CA GLY A 267 -11.25 -1.69 16.63
C GLY A 267 -10.05 -0.96 16.01
N GLY A 268 -9.18 -0.38 16.83
CA GLY A 268 -7.93 0.27 16.43
C GLY A 268 -7.87 1.77 16.76
N LEU A 269 -6.70 2.36 16.50
CA LEU A 269 -6.31 3.73 16.85
C LEU A 269 -7.24 4.83 16.31
N LEU A 270 -7.96 4.55 15.22
CA LEU A 270 -8.73 5.52 14.42
C LEU A 270 -10.24 5.25 14.49
N THR A 271 -10.71 4.48 15.46
CA THR A 271 -12.14 4.13 15.62
C THR A 271 -13.04 5.35 15.86
N PHE A 272 -12.49 6.47 16.36
CA PHE A 272 -13.25 7.67 16.73
C PHE A 272 -13.00 8.83 15.76
N ASP A 273 -13.95 9.11 14.86
CA ASP A 273 -13.84 10.16 13.83
C ASP A 273 -12.47 10.16 13.10
N GLY A 274 -11.95 8.96 12.84
CA GLY A 274 -10.62 8.75 12.28
C GLY A 274 -10.62 8.61 10.76
N ALA A 275 -9.48 8.91 10.15
CA ALA A 275 -9.21 8.67 8.74
C ALA A 275 -7.90 7.90 8.54
N SER A 276 -7.93 6.89 7.66
CA SER A 276 -6.77 6.09 7.25
C SER A 276 -6.52 6.26 5.75
N ARG A 277 -5.31 6.71 5.38
CA ARG A 277 -4.92 7.12 4.03
C ARG A 277 -3.64 6.43 3.58
N GLY A 278 -3.67 5.65 2.50
CA GLY A 278 -2.47 5.00 1.96
C GLY A 278 -1.94 3.80 2.77
N ASN A 279 -2.64 3.39 3.83
CA ASN A 279 -2.15 2.36 4.77
C ASN A 279 -2.59 0.95 4.36
N LEU A 280 -1.89 -0.07 4.87
CA LEU A 280 -2.33 -1.46 4.71
C LEU A 280 -3.61 -1.76 5.50
N PHE A 281 -3.76 -1.15 6.68
CA PHE A 281 -4.85 -1.43 7.62
C PHE A 281 -5.71 -0.18 7.89
N SER A 282 -6.98 -0.40 8.25
CA SER A 282 -7.90 0.73 8.48
C SER A 282 -7.68 1.45 9.81
N GLY A 283 -7.04 0.81 10.79
CA GLY A 283 -6.98 1.27 12.18
C GLY A 283 -8.36 1.51 12.82
N GLY A 284 -9.43 0.94 12.28
CA GLY A 284 -10.80 1.20 12.72
C GLY A 284 -11.48 2.42 12.09
N ALA A 285 -10.81 3.14 11.17
CA ALA A 285 -11.34 4.35 10.55
C ALA A 285 -12.56 4.10 9.64
N ASP A 286 -13.55 5.00 9.71
CA ASP A 286 -14.67 5.05 8.76
C ASP A 286 -14.29 5.71 7.43
N GLN A 287 -13.32 6.64 7.46
CA GLN A 287 -12.86 7.36 6.28
C GLN A 287 -11.61 6.71 5.70
N LEU A 288 -11.77 6.10 4.54
CA LEU A 288 -10.76 5.24 3.94
C LEU A 288 -10.45 5.70 2.52
N ALA A 289 -9.17 5.92 2.22
CA ALA A 289 -8.70 6.06 0.85
C ALA A 289 -7.38 5.32 0.71
N LEU A 290 -7.24 4.51 -0.35
CA LEU A 290 -6.04 3.71 -0.56
C LEU A 290 -5.72 2.75 0.61
N VAL A 291 -6.75 2.20 1.27
CA VAL A 291 -6.55 1.23 2.35
C VAL A 291 -6.67 -0.20 1.84
N LEU A 292 -5.59 -1.00 1.99
CA LEU A 292 -5.47 -2.32 1.38
C LEU A 292 -6.46 -3.36 1.96
N SER A 293 -6.57 -3.47 3.29
CA SER A 293 -7.41 -4.48 3.96
C SER A 293 -8.90 -4.37 3.59
N ILE A 294 -9.34 -3.17 3.21
CA ILE A 294 -10.72 -2.89 2.83
C ILE A 294 -10.99 -3.28 1.36
N ALA A 295 -9.96 -3.37 0.53
CA ALA A 295 -10.10 -3.75 -0.88
C ALA A 295 -10.59 -5.21 -1.07
N ALA A 296 -10.47 -6.08 -0.05
CA ALA A 296 -11.00 -7.44 -0.06
C ALA A 296 -12.53 -7.52 0.07
N ARG A 297 -13.17 -6.52 0.70
CA ARG A 297 -14.62 -6.56 0.99
C ARG A 297 -15.42 -6.06 -0.22
N ARG A 298 -16.04 -6.97 -0.99
CA ARG A 298 -16.96 -6.66 -2.09
C ARG A 298 -18.34 -6.23 -1.55
N GLY A 299 -18.51 -4.94 -1.23
CA GLY A 299 -19.79 -4.36 -0.78
C GLY A 299 -20.08 -2.98 -1.39
N LYS A 300 -21.35 -2.69 -1.66
CA LYS A 300 -21.85 -1.43 -2.27
C LYS A 300 -21.62 -0.16 -1.42
N SER A 301 -21.22 -0.28 -0.15
CA SER A 301 -21.00 0.84 0.77
C SER A 301 -19.55 1.32 0.91
N ASN A 302 -18.56 0.66 0.29
CA ASN A 302 -17.15 0.91 0.60
C ASN A 302 -16.48 1.98 -0.28
N ARG A 303 -16.24 3.15 0.32
CA ARG A 303 -15.73 4.40 -0.27
C ARG A 303 -14.20 4.48 -0.47
N SER A 304 -13.46 3.38 -0.55
CA SER A 304 -12.00 3.40 -0.82
C SER A 304 -11.62 4.13 -2.14
N ARG A 305 -12.57 4.22 -3.09
CA ARG A 305 -12.40 4.88 -4.41
C ARG A 305 -12.79 6.37 -4.43
N ALA A 306 -13.36 6.90 -3.36
CA ALA A 306 -13.83 8.29 -3.31
C ALA A 306 -12.67 9.30 -3.37
N GLY A 307 -11.49 8.94 -2.82
CA GLY A 307 -10.29 9.79 -2.83
C GLY A 307 -9.75 10.03 -4.25
N TYR A 308 -9.64 8.98 -5.06
CA TYR A 308 -9.22 9.08 -6.47
C TYR A 308 -10.19 9.93 -7.29
N PHE A 309 -11.49 9.63 -7.19
CA PHE A 309 -12.51 10.35 -7.96
C PHE A 309 -12.55 11.84 -7.57
N ALA A 310 -12.48 12.16 -6.27
CA ALA A 310 -12.44 13.54 -5.80
C ALA A 310 -11.17 14.27 -6.27
N TYR A 311 -9.99 13.65 -6.21
CA TYR A 311 -8.73 14.27 -6.61
C TYR A 311 -8.67 14.55 -8.12
N PHE A 312 -9.00 13.56 -8.94
CA PHE A 312 -8.98 13.65 -10.40
C PHE A 312 -10.21 14.35 -11.00
N SER A 313 -11.21 14.70 -10.19
CA SER A 313 -12.32 15.56 -10.64
C SER A 313 -11.88 16.97 -11.01
N ASP A 314 -10.69 17.40 -10.55
CA ASP A 314 -10.06 18.64 -10.96
C ASP A 314 -9.11 18.39 -12.17
N PRO A 315 -9.43 18.92 -13.36
CA PRO A 315 -8.61 18.75 -14.56
C PRO A 315 -7.16 19.22 -14.38
N ALA A 316 -6.91 20.24 -13.55
CA ALA A 316 -5.56 20.75 -13.32
C ALA A 316 -4.70 19.72 -12.55
N ASN A 317 -5.29 19.04 -11.56
CA ASN A 317 -4.61 17.98 -10.82
C ASN A 317 -4.32 16.77 -11.73
N ALA A 318 -5.25 16.42 -12.61
CA ALA A 318 -5.09 15.32 -13.56
C ALA A 318 -3.92 15.56 -14.52
N VAL A 319 -3.86 16.73 -15.15
CA VAL A 319 -2.77 17.10 -16.07
C VAL A 319 -1.43 17.18 -15.34
N ARG A 320 -1.39 17.83 -14.17
CA ARG A 320 -0.17 17.94 -13.36
C ARG A 320 0.38 16.57 -12.96
N THR A 321 -0.50 15.67 -12.51
CA THR A 321 -0.12 14.31 -12.10
C THR A 321 0.39 13.51 -13.30
N ALA A 322 -0.28 13.59 -14.46
CA ALA A 322 0.15 12.91 -15.68
C ALA A 322 1.54 13.38 -16.15
N MET A 323 1.78 14.70 -16.17
CA MET A 323 3.08 15.26 -16.55
C MET A 323 4.18 14.89 -15.55
N SER A 324 3.87 14.94 -14.25
CA SER A 324 4.81 14.56 -13.18
C SER A 324 5.15 13.07 -13.25
N PHE A 325 4.17 12.22 -13.59
CA PHE A 325 4.35 10.78 -13.78
C PHE A 325 5.29 10.49 -14.95
N VAL A 326 5.04 11.09 -16.13
CA VAL A 326 5.93 10.93 -17.29
C VAL A 326 7.34 11.44 -16.99
N ALA A 327 7.45 12.58 -16.30
CA ALA A 327 8.74 13.11 -15.88
C ALA A 327 9.47 12.17 -14.91
N GLU A 328 8.77 11.48 -14.01
CA GLU A 328 9.38 10.49 -13.12
C GLU A 328 9.81 9.21 -13.84
N VAL A 329 9.02 8.72 -14.80
CA VAL A 329 9.42 7.61 -15.68
C VAL A 329 10.72 7.94 -16.42
N GLY A 330 10.78 9.13 -17.05
CA GLY A 330 11.98 9.59 -17.74
C GLY A 330 13.17 9.77 -16.79
N ARG A 331 12.93 10.28 -15.58
CA ARG A 331 13.94 10.45 -14.54
C ARG A 331 14.53 9.11 -14.09
N GLU A 332 13.70 8.10 -13.86
CA GLU A 332 14.14 6.76 -13.50
C GLU A 332 15.03 6.16 -14.60
N ILE A 333 14.62 6.26 -15.86
CA ILE A 333 15.41 5.76 -17.00
C ILE A 333 16.78 6.45 -17.05
N GLY A 334 16.82 7.77 -16.89
CA GLY A 334 18.05 8.55 -16.86
C GLY A 334 18.95 8.20 -15.67
N GLN A 335 18.37 8.08 -14.47
CA GLN A 335 19.09 7.72 -13.24
C GLN A 335 19.68 6.31 -13.31
N SER A 336 18.87 5.32 -13.71
CA SER A 336 19.29 3.93 -13.89
C SER A 336 20.40 3.81 -14.94
N THR A 337 20.30 4.56 -16.05
CA THR A 337 21.35 4.59 -17.08
C THR A 337 22.62 5.24 -16.55
N ARG A 338 22.53 6.37 -15.85
CA ARG A 338 23.68 7.06 -15.26
C ARG A 338 24.39 6.20 -14.21
N ALA A 339 23.65 5.53 -13.34
CA ALA A 339 24.20 4.60 -12.35
C ALA A 339 24.93 3.43 -13.03
N ARG A 340 24.41 2.93 -14.16
CA ARG A 340 25.09 1.91 -14.96
C ARG A 340 26.39 2.42 -15.58
N LEU A 341 26.38 3.63 -16.14
CA LEU A 341 27.56 4.24 -16.76
C LEU A 341 28.65 4.56 -15.74
N ARG A 342 28.29 4.94 -14.51
CA ARG A 342 29.25 5.17 -13.41
C ARG A 342 29.80 3.89 -12.78
N GLY A 343 29.16 2.74 -13.04
CA GLY A 343 29.55 1.48 -12.41
C GLY A 343 29.11 1.35 -10.95
N ASP A 344 28.04 2.05 -10.53
CA ASP A 344 27.53 1.99 -9.16
C ASP A 344 27.15 0.54 -8.78
N VAL A 345 27.64 0.08 -7.63
CA VAL A 345 27.35 -1.24 -7.02
C VAL A 345 27.08 -1.08 -5.52
N PRO A 346 26.21 -1.91 -4.90
CA PRO A 346 25.41 -2.99 -5.50
C PRO A 346 24.27 -2.47 -6.40
N ARG A 347 23.72 -3.32 -7.27
CA ARG A 347 22.72 -2.90 -8.27
C ARG A 347 21.71 -3.99 -8.62
N VAL A 348 20.42 -3.63 -8.62
CA VAL A 348 19.31 -4.48 -9.09
C VAL A 348 18.72 -4.02 -10.43
N LYS A 349 17.84 -4.85 -11.01
CA LYS A 349 17.21 -4.58 -12.31
C LYS A 349 16.14 -3.51 -12.17
N ARG A 350 16.46 -2.31 -12.64
CA ARG A 350 15.56 -1.13 -12.67
C ARG A 350 14.86 -0.89 -14.03
N GLY A 351 14.76 -1.91 -14.88
CA GLY A 351 14.17 -1.81 -16.22
C GLY A 351 12.76 -2.41 -16.30
N GLY A 352 12.14 -2.35 -17.48
CA GLY A 352 10.82 -2.95 -17.71
C GLY A 352 9.70 -2.13 -17.09
N PHE A 353 8.88 -2.74 -16.22
CA PHE A 353 7.71 -2.08 -15.62
C PHE A 353 8.07 -1.21 -14.40
N TYR A 354 9.26 -1.37 -13.82
CA TYR A 354 9.70 -0.65 -12.62
C TYR A 354 9.59 0.89 -12.70
N PRO A 355 10.00 1.57 -13.78
CA PRO A 355 9.84 3.02 -13.89
C PRO A 355 8.40 3.51 -13.71
N PHE A 356 7.41 2.72 -14.13
CA PHE A 356 6.00 3.06 -13.96
C PHE A 356 5.52 2.85 -12.53
N ILE A 357 6.02 1.79 -11.86
CA ILE A 357 5.73 1.53 -10.44
C ILE A 357 6.30 2.67 -9.58
N ARG A 358 7.57 3.01 -9.79
CA ARG A 358 8.22 4.14 -9.09
C ARG A 358 7.46 5.45 -9.32
N ALA A 359 7.07 5.72 -10.57
CA ALA A 359 6.29 6.92 -10.89
C ALA A 359 4.91 6.93 -10.23
N PHE A 360 4.27 5.77 -10.08
CA PHE A 360 3.02 5.65 -9.34
C PHE A 360 3.21 5.99 -7.85
N ALA A 361 4.17 5.33 -7.18
CA ALA A 361 4.43 5.54 -5.74
C ALA A 361 4.83 6.99 -5.42
N THR A 362 5.78 7.53 -6.18
CA THR A 362 6.40 8.84 -5.88
C THR A 362 5.61 10.05 -6.38
N VAL A 363 4.56 9.84 -7.19
CA VAL A 363 3.73 10.91 -7.75
C VAL A 363 2.26 10.66 -7.45
N VAL A 364 1.67 9.62 -8.04
CA VAL A 364 0.21 9.42 -7.99
C VAL A 364 -0.26 9.13 -6.58
N GLU A 365 0.33 8.14 -5.94
CA GLU A 365 -0.04 7.71 -4.59
C GLU A 365 0.20 8.81 -3.57
N ARG A 366 1.40 9.38 -3.54
CA ARG A 366 1.73 10.54 -2.70
C ARG A 366 0.73 11.68 -2.86
N ASP A 367 0.45 12.12 -4.09
CA ASP A 367 -0.39 13.29 -4.31
C ASP A 367 -1.85 13.02 -3.90
N VAL A 368 -2.35 11.81 -4.13
CA VAL A 368 -3.69 11.38 -3.69
C VAL A 368 -3.77 11.32 -2.17
N VAL A 369 -2.78 10.74 -1.50
CA VAL A 369 -2.73 10.66 -0.01
C VAL A 369 -2.65 12.06 0.58
N VAL A 370 -1.74 12.91 0.10
CA VAL A 370 -1.60 14.29 0.58
C VAL A 370 -2.92 15.05 0.38
N ALA A 371 -3.52 15.00 -0.80
CA ALA A 371 -4.80 15.69 -1.04
C ALA A 371 -5.93 15.18 -0.15
N ALA A 372 -5.97 13.89 0.16
CA ALA A 372 -6.94 13.31 1.09
C ALA A 372 -6.72 13.82 2.53
N VAL A 373 -5.46 13.86 2.99
CA VAL A 373 -5.09 14.43 4.29
C VAL A 373 -5.51 15.90 4.40
N LEU A 374 -5.21 16.72 3.37
CA LEU A 374 -5.65 18.12 3.34
C LEU A 374 -7.18 18.22 3.42
N GLY A 375 -7.90 17.34 2.73
CA GLY A 375 -9.36 17.26 2.78
C GLY A 375 -9.89 16.92 4.17
N ASP A 376 -9.27 15.99 4.88
CA ASP A 376 -9.63 15.60 6.24
C ASP A 376 -9.37 16.72 7.25
N MET A 377 -8.23 17.41 7.13
CA MET A 377 -7.90 18.57 7.96
C MET A 377 -8.92 19.70 7.76
N LEU A 378 -9.28 19.99 6.50
CA LEU A 378 -10.30 20.99 6.17
C LEU A 378 -11.73 20.55 6.52
N ALA A 379 -11.95 19.26 6.79
CA ALA A 379 -13.18 18.72 7.34
C ALA A 379 -13.18 18.72 8.88
N GLY A 380 -12.06 19.04 9.53
CA GLY A 380 -11.94 19.12 10.98
C GLY A 380 -11.88 17.77 11.69
N ARG A 381 -11.46 16.69 10.99
CA ARG A 381 -11.34 15.33 11.54
C ARG A 381 -10.45 15.28 12.77
N THR A 382 -10.82 14.47 13.75
CA THR A 382 -10.09 14.45 15.02
C THR A 382 -8.76 13.67 14.97
N ALA A 383 -8.67 12.61 14.17
CA ALA A 383 -7.45 11.81 14.01
C ALA A 383 -7.27 11.37 12.55
N VAL A 384 -6.06 11.52 12.01
CA VAL A 384 -5.72 11.10 10.64
C VAL A 384 -4.39 10.36 10.68
N TYR A 385 -4.33 9.16 10.12
CA TYR A 385 -3.07 8.44 9.87
C TYR A 385 -2.87 8.28 8.37
N ALA A 386 -1.72 8.71 7.88
CA ALA A 386 -1.38 8.65 6.47
C ALA A 386 0.03 8.12 6.24
N ASP A 387 0.17 7.23 5.28
CA ASP A 387 1.44 6.64 4.89
C ASP A 387 1.91 7.15 3.52
N LEU A 388 3.22 7.45 3.45
CA LEU A 388 3.89 8.01 2.29
C LEU A 388 5.00 7.07 1.81
N VAL A 389 4.61 6.01 1.09
CA VAL A 389 5.44 4.89 0.58
C VAL A 389 6.58 5.24 -0.38
N ALA A 390 6.74 6.51 -0.73
CA ALA A 390 7.59 6.93 -1.85
C ALA A 390 9.09 6.65 -1.63
N TYR A 391 9.57 6.76 -0.40
CA TYR A 391 11.00 6.58 -0.09
C TYR A 391 11.38 5.11 -0.15
N ASP A 392 10.61 4.25 0.53
CA ASP A 392 10.82 2.80 0.60
C ASP A 392 11.00 2.16 -0.79
N GLU A 393 10.07 2.41 -1.72
CA GLU A 393 10.12 1.86 -3.09
C GLU A 393 11.40 2.25 -3.84
N VAL A 394 11.87 3.49 -3.69
CA VAL A 394 13.08 3.98 -4.36
C VAL A 394 14.34 3.45 -3.68
N ALA A 395 14.35 3.40 -2.35
CA ALA A 395 15.46 2.93 -1.53
C ALA A 395 15.72 1.43 -1.77
N HIS A 396 14.69 0.61 -1.96
CA HIS A 396 14.82 -0.80 -2.33
C HIS A 396 15.67 -1.03 -3.59
N HIS A 397 15.54 -0.14 -4.58
CA HIS A 397 16.16 -0.33 -5.89
C HIS A 397 17.43 0.49 -6.09
N SER A 398 17.57 1.60 -5.36
CA SER A 398 18.66 2.56 -5.53
C SER A 398 19.63 2.57 -4.33
N GLY A 399 19.21 2.01 -3.20
CA GLY A 399 19.89 2.05 -1.91
C GLY A 399 19.40 3.24 -1.05
N PRO A 400 19.36 3.09 0.30
CA PRO A 400 18.81 4.09 1.21
C PRO A 400 19.54 5.43 1.17
N HIS A 401 20.87 5.44 1.15
CA HIS A 401 21.66 6.69 1.10
C HIS A 401 21.92 7.23 -0.31
N SER A 402 21.21 6.71 -1.32
CA SER A 402 21.44 7.10 -2.71
C SER A 402 20.97 8.52 -3.01
N ALA A 403 21.59 9.18 -3.99
CA ALA A 403 21.12 10.48 -4.48
C ALA A 403 19.67 10.43 -5.03
N ASP A 404 19.20 9.25 -5.44
CA ASP A 404 17.83 9.05 -5.90
C ASP A 404 16.85 9.06 -4.73
N ALA A 405 17.19 8.41 -3.61
CA ALA A 405 16.42 8.39 -2.37
C ALA A 405 16.41 9.77 -1.67
N LYS A 406 17.57 10.45 -1.60
CA LYS A 406 17.69 11.83 -1.07
C LYS A 406 16.73 12.81 -1.76
N LYS A 407 16.58 12.71 -3.09
CA LYS A 407 15.61 13.53 -3.84
C LYS A 407 14.16 13.24 -3.48
N VAL A 408 13.83 12.01 -3.07
CA VAL A 408 12.48 11.68 -2.61
C VAL A 408 12.21 12.36 -1.26
N LEU A 409 13.18 12.36 -0.34
CA LEU A 409 13.08 13.07 0.94
C LEU A 409 12.79 14.57 0.74
N GLU A 410 13.48 15.24 -0.19
CA GLU A 410 13.18 16.64 -0.55
C GLU A 410 11.73 16.83 -1.01
N ARG A 411 11.15 15.85 -1.73
CA ARG A 411 9.75 15.95 -2.18
C ARG A 411 8.78 15.70 -1.04
N LEU A 412 9.10 14.76 -0.16
CA LEU A 412 8.30 14.47 1.04
C LEU A 412 8.28 15.70 1.95
N ASP A 413 9.41 16.37 2.15
CA ASP A 413 9.46 17.62 2.93
C ASP A 413 8.61 18.73 2.30
N ARG A 414 8.59 18.86 0.96
CA ARG A 414 7.67 19.80 0.30
C ARG A 414 6.19 19.46 0.53
N SER A 415 5.84 18.17 0.58
CA SER A 415 4.49 17.75 0.96
C SER A 415 4.18 18.09 2.42
N LEU A 416 5.13 17.90 3.33
CA LEU A 416 5.00 18.31 4.73
C LEU A 416 4.79 19.83 4.85
N ALA A 417 5.57 20.63 4.14
CA ALA A 417 5.42 22.09 4.10
C ALA A 417 4.02 22.52 3.64
N LEU A 418 3.43 21.82 2.67
CA LEU A 418 2.06 22.07 2.21
C LEU A 418 1.04 21.73 3.30
N ILE A 419 1.19 20.59 3.97
CA ILE A 419 0.32 20.16 5.07
C ILE A 419 0.35 21.18 6.22
N VAL A 420 1.54 21.62 6.66
CA VAL A 420 1.71 22.62 7.72
C VAL A 420 0.98 23.92 7.38
N LYS A 421 1.15 24.43 6.15
CA LYS A 421 0.48 25.65 5.70
C LYS A 421 -1.05 25.52 5.70
N VAL A 422 -1.57 24.35 5.35
CA VAL A 422 -3.02 24.10 5.39
C VAL A 422 -3.52 23.93 6.82
N ALA A 423 -2.71 23.37 7.73
CA ALA A 423 -3.04 23.25 9.15
C ALA A 423 -3.35 24.61 9.78
N GLU A 424 -2.62 25.66 9.41
CA GLU A 424 -2.87 27.04 9.86
C GLU A 424 -4.27 27.57 9.50
N HIS A 425 -4.86 27.03 8.42
CA HIS A 425 -6.14 27.46 7.86
C HIS A 425 -7.27 26.46 8.11
N ALA A 426 -6.98 25.35 8.79
CA ALA A 426 -7.96 24.33 9.11
C ALA A 426 -8.96 24.84 10.16
N PRO A 427 -10.21 24.35 10.15
CA PRO A 427 -11.22 24.68 11.17
C PRO A 427 -10.89 24.13 12.57
N ARG A 428 -9.78 23.41 12.74
CA ARG A 428 -9.29 22.82 13.99
C ARG A 428 -7.77 22.91 13.99
N ALA A 429 -7.16 23.15 15.16
CA ALA A 429 -5.70 23.07 15.30
C ALA A 429 -5.23 21.61 15.25
N TYR A 430 -4.12 21.33 14.56
CA TYR A 430 -3.56 19.98 14.44
C TYR A 430 -2.18 19.88 15.08
N TRP A 431 -1.98 18.84 15.88
CA TRP A 431 -0.66 18.35 16.24
C TRP A 431 -0.19 17.37 15.18
N ILE A 432 0.97 17.64 14.59
CA ILE A 432 1.55 16.83 13.52
C ILE A 432 2.62 15.96 14.15
N VAL A 433 2.44 14.64 14.05
CA VAL A 433 3.40 13.63 14.47
C VAL A 433 3.94 12.98 13.20
N LEU A 434 5.26 12.99 13.04
CA LEU A 434 5.94 12.32 11.95
C LEU A 434 6.60 11.06 12.50
N LEU A 435 6.44 9.92 11.86
CA LEU A 435 7.05 8.67 12.30
C LEU A 435 7.53 7.86 11.11
N SER A 436 8.35 6.86 11.39
CA SER A 436 8.62 5.77 10.47
C SER A 436 8.30 4.45 11.15
N ASP A 437 7.91 3.47 10.35
CA ASP A 437 7.57 2.10 10.72
C ASP A 437 8.78 1.17 10.73
N HIS A 438 9.78 1.43 9.89
CA HIS A 438 11.09 0.80 9.88
C HIS A 438 12.11 1.66 9.10
N GLY A 439 13.41 1.33 9.23
CA GLY A 439 14.43 1.87 8.33
C GLY A 439 14.70 0.97 7.13
N GLN A 440 15.82 1.19 6.45
CA GLN A 440 16.38 0.23 5.49
C GLN A 440 17.89 0.11 5.67
N SER A 441 18.40 -1.11 5.51
CA SER A 441 19.84 -1.39 5.52
C SER A 441 20.37 -1.57 4.10
N PRO A 442 21.52 -0.99 3.72
CA PRO A 442 22.11 -1.17 2.40
C PRO A 442 22.71 -2.58 2.27
N GLY A 443 22.81 -3.10 1.05
CA GLY A 443 23.32 -4.46 0.88
C GLY A 443 23.40 -4.95 -0.55
N GLN A 444 24.29 -5.92 -0.79
CA GLN A 444 24.18 -6.74 -1.99
C GLN A 444 23.19 -7.87 -1.70
N THR A 445 22.41 -8.28 -2.71
CA THR A 445 21.55 -9.45 -2.56
C THR A 445 22.39 -10.70 -2.28
N PHE A 446 21.85 -11.64 -1.52
CA PHE A 446 22.48 -12.93 -1.23
C PHE A 446 22.83 -13.68 -2.53
N ALA A 447 21.92 -13.63 -3.51
CA ALA A 447 22.14 -14.25 -4.82
C ALA A 447 23.29 -13.63 -5.61
N ASP A 448 23.44 -12.29 -5.59
CA ASP A 448 24.56 -11.66 -6.28
C ASP A 448 25.89 -11.85 -5.52
N ALA A 449 25.85 -11.99 -4.18
CA ALA A 449 27.03 -12.22 -3.35
C ALA A 449 27.58 -13.66 -3.48
N TYR A 450 26.69 -14.66 -3.55
CA TYR A 450 27.08 -16.08 -3.48
C TYR A 450 26.73 -16.91 -4.72
N GLY A 451 26.04 -16.34 -5.70
CA GLY A 451 25.67 -17.01 -6.96
C GLY A 451 24.53 -18.04 -6.83
N LEU A 452 23.87 -18.10 -5.68
CA LEU A 452 22.77 -19.03 -5.37
C LEU A 452 21.73 -18.36 -4.46
N THR A 453 20.47 -18.80 -4.54
CA THR A 453 19.40 -18.29 -3.65
C THR A 453 19.33 -19.05 -2.33
N LEU A 454 18.62 -18.51 -1.33
CA LEU A 454 18.32 -19.26 -0.11
C LEU A 454 17.60 -20.58 -0.41
N ALA A 455 16.68 -20.59 -1.38
CA ALA A 455 15.99 -21.80 -1.80
C ALA A 455 16.96 -22.83 -2.39
N ASP A 456 17.93 -22.40 -3.20
CA ASP A 456 18.98 -23.28 -3.73
C ASP A 456 19.83 -23.89 -2.60
N LEU A 457 20.19 -23.08 -1.60
CA LEU A 457 20.96 -23.53 -0.43
C LEU A 457 20.19 -24.56 0.40
N VAL A 458 18.89 -24.32 0.64
CA VAL A 458 18.02 -25.25 1.36
C VAL A 458 17.86 -26.56 0.59
N ARG A 459 17.66 -26.48 -0.73
CA ARG A 459 17.59 -27.68 -1.58
C ARG A 459 18.88 -28.49 -1.52
N ALA A 460 20.04 -27.83 -1.59
CA ALA A 460 21.33 -28.49 -1.42
C ALA A 460 21.45 -29.17 -0.05
N GLY A 461 21.11 -28.48 1.03
CA GLY A 461 21.13 -29.03 2.40
C GLY A 461 20.15 -30.19 2.62
N CYS A 462 19.05 -30.23 1.85
CA CYS A 462 18.08 -31.33 1.85
C CYS A 462 18.46 -32.48 0.92
N GLY A 463 19.55 -32.39 0.13
CA GLY A 463 19.92 -33.38 -0.87
C GLY A 463 19.03 -33.38 -2.12
N LEU A 464 18.30 -32.29 -2.37
CA LEU A 464 17.42 -32.13 -3.52
C LEU A 464 18.16 -31.54 -4.74
N PRO A 465 17.67 -31.77 -5.98
CA PRO A 465 18.28 -31.18 -7.16
C PRO A 465 18.26 -29.65 -7.13
N VAL A 466 19.42 -29.03 -7.31
CA VAL A 466 19.57 -27.57 -7.38
C VAL A 466 19.57 -27.12 -8.86
N PRO A 467 18.77 -26.11 -9.24
CA PRO A 467 18.82 -25.52 -10.57
C PRO A 467 20.23 -25.05 -10.95
N ARG A 468 20.61 -25.21 -12.23
CA ARG A 468 21.92 -24.75 -12.74
C ARG A 468 22.09 -23.22 -12.76
N ARG A 469 20.99 -22.48 -12.61
CA ARG A 469 20.98 -21.01 -12.53
C ARG A 469 20.04 -20.61 -11.40
N ALA A 470 20.54 -19.77 -10.49
CA ALA A 470 19.75 -19.17 -9.44
C ALA A 470 18.59 -18.37 -10.06
N ALA A 471 17.36 -18.81 -9.81
CA ALA A 471 16.18 -18.04 -10.15
C ALA A 471 16.05 -16.88 -9.15
N ARG A 472 16.00 -15.65 -9.63
CA ARG A 472 15.92 -14.47 -8.76
C ARG A 472 14.58 -14.41 -8.05
N THR A 473 14.59 -14.20 -6.74
CA THR A 473 13.38 -14.06 -5.93
C THR A 473 12.81 -12.65 -6.09
N VAL A 474 11.58 -12.58 -6.62
CA VAL A 474 10.91 -11.29 -6.84
C VAL A 474 10.69 -10.60 -5.51
N SER A 475 11.14 -9.35 -5.47
CA SER A 475 11.01 -8.42 -4.36
C SER A 475 9.54 -8.08 -4.07
N ALA A 476 9.15 -8.23 -2.81
CA ALA A 476 7.97 -7.61 -2.25
C ALA A 476 8.00 -6.09 -2.47
N SER A 477 6.90 -5.51 -2.97
CA SER A 477 6.78 -4.06 -3.18
C SER A 477 5.32 -3.67 -3.03
N GLU A 478 5.04 -2.82 -2.05
CA GLU A 478 3.69 -2.33 -1.79
C GLU A 478 3.17 -1.52 -2.98
N ALA A 479 4.02 -0.70 -3.58
CA ALA A 479 3.71 0.07 -4.78
C ALA A 479 3.32 -0.81 -5.96
N ARG A 480 4.01 -1.95 -6.18
CA ARG A 480 3.63 -2.92 -7.23
C ARG A 480 2.23 -3.46 -7.01
N ASP A 481 1.91 -3.81 -5.78
CA ASP A 481 0.63 -4.41 -5.45
C ASP A 481 -0.50 -3.37 -5.44
N ALA A 482 -0.24 -2.14 -4.98
CA ALA A 482 -1.14 -1.00 -5.12
C ALA A 482 -1.50 -0.72 -6.59
N VAL A 483 -0.50 -0.74 -7.50
CA VAL A 483 -0.72 -0.63 -8.95
C VAL A 483 -1.58 -1.78 -9.47
N ARG A 484 -1.30 -3.02 -9.03
CA ARG A 484 -2.05 -4.21 -9.48
C ARG A 484 -3.52 -4.12 -9.06
N ILE A 485 -3.79 -3.64 -7.84
CA ILE A 485 -5.14 -3.40 -7.31
C ILE A 485 -5.84 -2.29 -8.08
N ALA A 486 -5.17 -1.17 -8.32
CA ALA A 486 -5.71 -0.06 -9.10
C ALA A 486 -6.14 -0.51 -10.50
N LEU A 487 -5.33 -1.37 -11.14
CA LEU A 487 -5.59 -1.90 -12.48
C LEU A 487 -6.65 -3.02 -12.55
N HIS A 488 -7.26 -3.42 -11.42
CA HIS A 488 -8.28 -4.48 -11.35
C HIS A 488 -7.83 -5.79 -12.02
N ARG A 489 -6.53 -6.07 -12.04
CA ARG A 489 -6.03 -7.33 -12.55
C ARG A 489 -6.27 -8.36 -11.44
N PRO A 490 -7.02 -9.45 -11.67
CA PRO A 490 -7.11 -10.51 -10.68
C PRO A 490 -5.66 -10.93 -10.35
N VAL A 491 -5.36 -11.03 -9.06
CA VAL A 491 -4.16 -11.75 -8.61
C VAL A 491 -4.34 -13.13 -9.24
N VAL A 492 -3.53 -13.44 -10.24
CA VAL A 492 -3.54 -14.78 -10.82
C VAL A 492 -3.02 -15.66 -9.71
N GLU A 493 -3.88 -16.53 -9.18
CA GLU A 493 -3.51 -17.57 -8.23
C GLU A 493 -2.43 -18.41 -8.93
N GLY A 494 -1.17 -18.09 -8.63
CA GLY A 494 0.00 -18.75 -9.22
C GLY A 494 0.35 -20.01 -8.44
N GLU A 495 1.21 -20.86 -9.01
CA GLU A 495 1.81 -22.02 -8.33
C GLU A 495 2.54 -21.66 -7.01
N GLU A 496 2.76 -20.37 -6.73
CA GLU A 496 3.28 -19.83 -5.47
C GLU A 496 2.23 -19.72 -4.34
N GLU A 497 0.93 -19.88 -4.59
CA GLU A 497 -0.13 -19.74 -3.57
C GLU A 497 -0.46 -21.04 -2.85
N HIS A 498 -0.36 -22.13 -3.60
CA HIS A 498 -0.47 -23.49 -3.12
C HIS A 498 0.76 -24.22 -3.63
N PRO A 499 1.84 -24.32 -2.83
CA PRO A 499 2.89 -25.26 -3.18
C PRO A 499 2.20 -26.61 -3.43
N GLY A 500 2.34 -27.13 -4.65
CA GLY A 500 1.64 -28.35 -5.06
C GLY A 500 1.90 -29.48 -4.05
N PRO A 501 1.00 -30.48 -3.94
CA PRO A 501 1.18 -31.58 -3.00
C PRO A 501 2.56 -32.22 -3.20
N GLY A 502 3.46 -32.01 -2.24
CA GLY A 502 4.87 -32.31 -2.35
C GLY A 502 5.55 -32.38 -0.99
N THR A 503 6.73 -33.01 -0.96
CA THR A 503 7.59 -33.11 0.23
C THR A 503 8.72 -32.08 0.23
N ASP A 504 8.76 -31.22 -0.79
CA ASP A 504 9.77 -30.19 -0.94
C ASP A 504 9.57 -29.08 0.11
N PRO A 505 10.65 -28.54 0.69
CA PRO A 505 10.56 -27.41 1.61
C PRO A 505 10.01 -26.15 0.92
N VAL A 506 9.11 -25.45 1.59
CA VAL A 506 8.66 -24.11 1.22
C VAL A 506 9.66 -23.10 1.77
N VAL A 507 10.32 -22.36 0.88
CA VAL A 507 11.32 -21.34 1.25
C VAL A 507 10.83 -19.98 0.80
N LEU A 508 10.63 -19.08 1.76
CA LEU A 508 10.13 -17.74 1.55
C LEU A 508 11.17 -16.71 1.98
N ALA A 509 11.35 -15.68 1.17
CA ALA A 509 12.24 -14.56 1.47
C ALA A 509 11.43 -13.31 1.85
N SER A 510 11.94 -12.54 2.79
CA SER A 510 11.30 -11.34 3.30
C SER A 510 12.39 -10.32 3.67
N GLY A 511 12.89 -9.63 2.66
CA GLY A 511 14.12 -8.85 2.72
C GLY A 511 15.31 -9.71 3.10
N ASN A 512 15.94 -9.43 4.23
CA ASN A 512 17.07 -10.18 4.76
C ASN A 512 16.67 -11.28 5.78
N LEU A 513 15.36 -11.54 5.92
CA LEU A 513 14.79 -12.64 6.69
C LEU A 513 14.30 -13.76 5.75
N GLY A 514 14.62 -15.00 6.08
CA GLY A 514 14.19 -16.20 5.38
C GLY A 514 13.34 -17.10 6.26
N LEU A 515 12.36 -17.77 5.67
CA LEU A 515 11.43 -18.67 6.35
C LEU A 515 11.41 -20.00 5.61
N ILE A 516 11.67 -21.10 6.33
CA ILE A 516 11.68 -22.45 5.77
C ILE A 516 10.64 -23.28 6.51
N SER A 517 9.70 -23.85 5.76
CA SER A 517 8.65 -24.73 6.28
C SER A 517 8.63 -26.05 5.52
N PHE A 518 8.44 -27.14 6.24
CA PHE A 518 8.25 -28.49 5.70
C PHE A 518 6.75 -28.83 5.69
N PRO A 519 6.08 -28.84 4.52
CA PRO A 519 4.63 -29.04 4.43
C PRO A 519 4.14 -30.38 4.98
N ASP A 520 5.00 -31.40 5.01
CA ASP A 520 4.65 -32.74 5.45
C ASP A 520 4.83 -32.95 6.98
N ALA A 521 5.44 -32.00 7.68
CA ALA A 521 5.54 -32.00 9.13
C ALA A 521 4.29 -31.37 9.76
N ARG A 522 3.62 -32.11 10.64
CA ARG A 522 2.51 -31.57 11.46
C ARG A 522 3.05 -30.60 12.51
N GLY A 523 2.57 -29.36 12.50
CA GLY A 523 3.06 -28.29 13.38
C GLY A 523 4.51 -27.92 13.09
N ARG A 524 5.14 -27.16 13.99
CA ARG A 524 6.55 -26.76 13.86
C ARG A 524 7.48 -27.97 14.00
N ALA A 525 8.33 -28.20 13.00
CA ALA A 525 9.33 -29.25 13.00
C ALA A 525 10.45 -28.90 13.98
N THR A 526 10.82 -29.84 14.82
CA THR A 526 11.90 -29.63 15.78
C THR A 526 13.26 -29.86 15.15
N ARG A 527 14.31 -29.29 15.75
CA ARG A 527 15.71 -29.52 15.38
C ARG A 527 16.00 -31.01 15.19
N GLU A 528 15.62 -31.84 16.16
CA GLU A 528 15.93 -33.27 16.16
C GLU A 528 15.26 -34.00 14.98
N ARG A 529 14.04 -33.56 14.61
CA ARG A 529 13.32 -34.10 13.44
C ARG A 529 13.94 -33.62 12.14
N ILE A 530 14.34 -32.36 12.06
CA ILE A 530 15.02 -31.77 10.91
C ILE A 530 16.37 -32.49 10.69
N ASP A 531 17.19 -32.64 11.72
CA ASP A 531 18.49 -33.32 11.64
C ASP A 531 18.34 -34.79 11.24
N ARG A 532 17.32 -35.50 11.73
CA ARG A 532 17.05 -36.88 11.33
C ARG A 532 16.70 -37.01 9.85
N ARG A 533 15.95 -36.04 9.31
CA ARG A 533 15.44 -36.08 7.93
C ARG A 533 16.41 -35.49 6.92
N HIS A 534 17.09 -34.41 7.31
CA HIS A 534 18.01 -33.62 6.48
C HIS A 534 19.29 -33.32 7.27
N PRO A 535 20.17 -34.33 7.51
CA PRO A 535 21.30 -34.21 8.44
C PRO A 535 22.31 -33.10 8.13
N ALA A 536 22.38 -32.67 6.87
CA ALA A 536 23.30 -31.62 6.44
C ALA A 536 22.68 -30.21 6.50
N LEU A 537 21.36 -30.06 6.62
CA LEU A 537 20.67 -28.80 6.36
C LEU A 537 21.05 -27.69 7.35
N LEU A 538 20.84 -27.92 8.66
CA LEU A 538 21.10 -26.91 9.67
C LEU A 538 22.58 -26.52 9.70
N THR A 539 23.47 -27.50 9.62
CA THR A 539 24.92 -27.28 9.56
C THR A 539 25.33 -26.51 8.30
N THR A 540 24.75 -26.81 7.14
CA THR A 540 25.04 -26.10 5.89
C THR A 540 24.58 -24.65 5.95
N LEU A 541 23.38 -24.40 6.48
CA LEU A 541 22.84 -23.06 6.63
C LEU A 541 23.64 -22.23 7.66
N ALA A 542 23.88 -22.79 8.86
CA ALA A 542 24.54 -22.08 9.95
C ALA A 542 26.00 -21.70 9.64
N ASN A 543 26.71 -22.52 8.86
CA ASN A 543 28.09 -22.25 8.46
C ASN A 543 28.22 -21.44 7.16
N HIS A 544 27.12 -21.11 6.49
CA HIS A 544 27.18 -20.33 5.27
C HIS A 544 27.54 -18.87 5.61
N PRO A 545 28.57 -18.25 5.00
CA PRO A 545 29.04 -16.92 5.38
C PRO A 545 28.01 -15.79 5.16
N GLY A 546 27.00 -16.04 4.32
CA GLY A 546 25.88 -15.12 4.09
C GLY A 546 24.72 -15.23 5.08
N ILE A 547 24.78 -16.15 6.03
CA ILE A 547 23.76 -16.37 7.08
C ILE A 547 24.35 -15.91 8.41
N GLY A 548 23.59 -15.09 9.14
CA GLY A 548 23.98 -14.61 10.46
C GLY A 548 23.65 -15.62 11.54
N PHE A 549 22.40 -16.08 11.56
CA PHE A 549 21.94 -17.11 12.49
C PHE A 549 20.63 -17.78 12.01
N LEU A 550 20.31 -18.92 12.64
CA LEU A 550 19.04 -19.64 12.49
C LEU A 550 18.30 -19.64 13.82
N LEU A 551 16.97 -19.48 13.81
CA LEU A 551 16.12 -19.87 14.95
C LEU A 551 15.42 -21.18 14.62
N VAL A 552 15.56 -22.16 15.51
CA VAL A 552 14.87 -23.45 15.47
C VAL A 552 14.28 -23.77 16.85
N ARG A 553 13.35 -24.73 16.92
CA ARG A 553 12.83 -25.25 18.19
C ARG A 553 13.37 -26.66 18.45
N SER A 554 13.94 -26.91 19.61
CA SER A 554 14.32 -28.23 20.11
C SER A 554 13.22 -28.83 20.97
N GLU A 555 13.04 -30.15 20.90
CA GLU A 555 12.17 -30.89 21.84
C GLU A 555 12.70 -30.83 23.28
N GLU A 556 14.02 -30.74 23.47
CA GLU A 556 14.67 -30.77 24.79
C GLU A 556 14.90 -29.37 25.37
N HIS A 557 15.34 -28.42 24.54
CA HIS A 557 15.84 -27.12 24.98
C HIS A 557 14.96 -25.93 24.58
N GLY A 558 13.82 -26.16 23.93
CA GLY A 558 12.94 -25.08 23.49
C GLY A 558 13.58 -24.23 22.40
N ALA A 559 13.58 -22.91 22.54
CA ALA A 559 14.03 -21.99 21.50
C ALA A 559 15.57 -21.94 21.39
N LEU A 560 16.11 -22.30 20.22
CA LEU A 560 17.55 -22.35 19.96
C LEU A 560 17.95 -21.45 18.80
N VAL A 561 19.01 -20.67 19.02
CA VAL A 561 19.72 -19.92 17.97
C VAL A 561 21.00 -20.65 17.60
N LEU A 562 21.15 -20.96 16.30
CA LEU A 562 22.32 -21.62 15.75
C LEU A 562 23.13 -20.63 14.91
N GLY A 563 24.46 -20.67 15.02
CA GLY A 563 25.39 -19.90 14.21
C GLY A 563 26.56 -20.74 13.69
N ALA A 564 27.51 -20.07 13.05
CA ALA A 564 28.69 -20.70 12.50
C ALA A 564 29.54 -21.41 13.56
N ASP A 565 30.37 -22.35 13.11
CA ASP A 565 31.32 -23.11 13.93
C ASP A 565 30.67 -23.88 15.10
N GLY A 566 29.39 -24.23 14.96
CA GLY A 566 28.62 -24.96 15.97
C GLY A 566 28.15 -24.11 17.14
N ALA A 567 28.17 -22.77 17.02
CA ALA A 567 27.65 -21.89 18.04
C ALA A 567 26.14 -22.14 18.27
N GLU A 568 25.76 -22.35 19.53
CA GLU A 568 24.37 -22.58 19.95
C GLU A 568 24.05 -21.67 21.15
N LEU A 569 22.90 -21.01 21.09
CA LEU A 569 22.38 -20.16 22.15
C LEU A 569 20.95 -20.58 22.50
N ARG A 570 20.70 -20.84 23.78
CA ARG A 570 19.38 -21.18 24.32
C ARG A 570 18.66 -19.91 24.76
N LEU A 571 17.53 -19.62 24.13
CA LEU A 571 16.80 -18.40 24.44
C LEU A 571 15.95 -18.50 25.70
N ASP A 572 15.60 -19.72 26.13
CA ASP A 572 14.77 -19.96 27.31
C ASP A 572 15.58 -19.95 28.64
N ASP A 573 16.91 -19.87 28.56
CA ASP A 573 17.77 -19.77 29.74
C ASP A 573 17.69 -18.36 30.37
N ASP A 574 17.68 -18.31 31.71
CA ASP A 574 17.65 -17.06 32.46
C ASP A 574 18.90 -16.21 32.20
N GLY A 575 18.71 -14.92 31.90
CA GLY A 575 19.82 -14.00 31.65
C GLY A 575 20.47 -14.13 30.27
N THR A 576 19.86 -14.86 29.32
CA THR A 576 20.30 -14.87 27.92
C THR A 576 20.22 -13.47 27.32
N GLY A 577 21.37 -12.81 27.25
CA GLY A 577 21.59 -11.55 26.54
C GLY A 577 22.05 -11.77 25.11
N ASP A 578 22.40 -10.68 24.43
CA ASP A 578 22.86 -10.68 23.05
C ASP A 578 24.30 -11.20 22.94
N THR A 579 24.46 -12.52 23.03
CA THR A 579 25.73 -13.23 23.01
C THR A 579 25.81 -14.20 21.83
N GLY A 580 26.99 -14.75 21.59
CA GLY A 580 27.20 -15.73 20.52
C GLY A 580 26.76 -15.18 19.15
N PRO A 581 25.93 -15.93 18.39
CA PRO A 581 25.47 -15.50 17.07
C PRO A 581 24.67 -14.19 17.05
N LEU A 582 24.07 -13.78 18.19
CA LEU A 582 23.24 -12.58 18.27
C LEU A 582 24.02 -11.31 18.61
N ALA A 583 25.28 -11.42 19.07
CA ALA A 583 26.04 -10.28 19.61
C ALA A 583 26.21 -9.12 18.62
N VAL A 584 26.28 -9.42 17.32
CA VAL A 584 26.48 -8.41 16.26
C VAL A 584 25.20 -7.67 15.86
N PHE A 585 24.03 -8.09 16.35
CA PHE A 585 22.73 -7.48 16.00
C PHE A 585 22.28 -6.39 16.97
N GLY A 586 23.06 -6.14 18.02
CA GLY A 586 22.84 -5.09 19.00
C GLY A 586 21.89 -5.50 20.13
N PRO A 587 21.66 -4.58 21.09
CA PRO A 587 20.85 -4.86 22.28
C PRO A 587 19.43 -5.31 21.93
N GLY A 588 18.91 -6.29 22.68
CA GLY A 588 17.55 -6.83 22.62
C GLY A 588 17.23 -7.71 21.42
N ALA A 589 18.23 -8.14 20.65
CA ALA A 589 18.08 -9.13 19.60
C ALA A 589 17.51 -10.46 20.14
N ALA A 590 18.03 -10.94 21.28
CA ALA A 590 17.54 -12.17 21.91
C ALA A 590 16.07 -12.08 22.31
N GLU A 591 15.61 -10.92 22.79
CA GLU A 591 14.23 -10.69 23.20
C GLU A 591 13.26 -10.74 22.02
N VAL A 592 13.57 -10.05 20.92
CA VAL A 592 12.69 -10.04 19.74
C VAL A 592 12.68 -11.39 19.02
N VAL A 593 13.81 -12.13 19.02
CA VAL A 593 13.86 -13.50 18.48
C VAL A 593 13.03 -14.45 19.34
N ARG A 594 13.14 -14.35 20.68
CA ARG A 594 12.31 -15.14 21.62
C ARG A 594 10.82 -14.83 21.44
N ARG A 595 10.46 -13.55 21.26
CA ARG A 595 9.07 -13.14 21.00
C ARG A 595 8.51 -13.83 19.75
N THR A 596 9.26 -13.84 18.64
CA THR A 596 8.83 -14.49 17.40
C THR A 596 8.76 -16.01 17.52
N ASP A 597 9.61 -16.65 18.31
CA ASP A 597 9.54 -18.10 18.58
C ASP A 597 8.18 -18.54 19.15
N ALA A 598 7.53 -17.66 19.91
CA ALA A 598 6.22 -17.90 20.52
C ALA A 598 5.05 -17.79 19.53
N PHE A 599 5.27 -17.32 18.29
CA PHE A 599 4.20 -17.18 17.32
C PHE A 599 3.72 -18.55 16.81
N PRO A 600 2.39 -18.79 16.75
CA PRO A 600 1.84 -20.03 16.20
C PRO A 600 2.32 -20.37 14.78
N HIS A 601 2.41 -19.38 13.89
CA HIS A 601 2.81 -19.58 12.49
C HIS A 601 4.28 -19.23 12.22
N VAL A 602 5.14 -19.24 13.24
CA VAL A 602 6.60 -19.17 13.02
C VAL A 602 7.05 -20.36 12.17
N ALA A 603 7.99 -20.13 11.26
CA ALA A 603 8.50 -21.19 10.39
C ALA A 603 9.29 -22.26 11.18
N ASP A 604 9.51 -23.42 10.56
CA ASP A 604 10.32 -24.48 11.15
C ASP A 604 11.76 -24.01 11.38
N ILE A 605 12.28 -23.25 10.41
CA ILE A 605 13.57 -22.57 10.51
C ILE A 605 13.35 -21.12 10.07
N MET A 606 13.64 -20.18 10.97
CA MET A 606 13.80 -18.77 10.61
C MET A 606 15.28 -18.50 10.36
N VAL A 607 15.60 -17.74 9.31
CA VAL A 607 16.97 -17.48 8.86
C VAL A 607 17.20 -15.98 8.81
N ASN A 608 18.07 -15.44 9.65
CA ASN A 608 18.52 -14.05 9.48
C ASN A 608 19.80 -14.06 8.65
N SER A 609 19.88 -13.23 7.62
CA SER A 609 21.11 -13.12 6.86
C SER A 609 22.24 -12.46 7.65
N TRP A 610 23.43 -12.53 7.09
CA TRP A 610 24.62 -11.88 7.61
C TRP A 610 24.45 -10.36 7.75
N HIS A 611 25.12 -9.79 8.75
CA HIS A 611 25.14 -8.36 9.06
C HIS A 611 26.57 -7.91 9.36
N ASP A 612 26.98 -6.78 8.76
CA ASP A 612 28.21 -6.06 9.10
C ASP A 612 27.90 -4.88 10.05
N PRO A 613 28.27 -4.96 11.34
CA PRO A 613 28.01 -3.88 12.29
C PRO A 613 28.78 -2.60 12.00
N ALA A 614 29.87 -2.65 11.23
CA ALA A 614 30.64 -1.44 10.90
C ALA A 614 30.00 -0.62 9.78
N THR A 615 29.36 -1.29 8.81
CA THR A 615 28.75 -0.63 7.65
C THR A 615 27.22 -0.67 7.64
N GLY A 616 26.61 -1.38 8.58
CA GLY A 616 25.17 -1.63 8.63
C GLY A 616 24.66 -2.50 7.49
N ARG A 617 25.55 -3.17 6.73
CA ARG A 617 25.18 -3.91 5.52
C ARG A 617 24.58 -5.26 5.84
N VAL A 618 23.60 -5.68 5.05
CA VAL A 618 22.98 -7.01 5.13
C VAL A 618 22.89 -7.67 3.76
N HIS A 619 22.64 -8.97 3.73
CA HIS A 619 22.33 -9.68 2.49
C HIS A 619 20.83 -9.93 2.34
N ALA A 620 20.17 -9.20 1.44
CA ALA A 620 18.78 -9.44 1.12
C ALA A 620 18.63 -10.79 0.38
N PHE A 621 17.69 -11.64 0.80
CA PHE A 621 17.31 -12.84 0.07
C PHE A 621 16.43 -12.51 -1.16
N GLU A 622 15.92 -11.29 -1.25
CA GLU A 622 15.15 -10.76 -2.38
C GLU A 622 15.99 -9.85 -3.30
N GLU A 623 15.48 -9.53 -4.49
CA GLU A 623 16.10 -8.57 -5.42
C GLU A 623 15.96 -7.10 -4.96
N GLN A 624 16.52 -6.76 -3.80
CA GLN A 624 16.55 -5.40 -3.25
C GLN A 624 17.96 -5.08 -2.70
N ILE A 625 18.41 -3.84 -2.86
CA ILE A 625 19.72 -3.36 -2.37
C ILE A 625 19.61 -2.37 -1.20
N GLY A 626 18.44 -1.79 -0.99
CA GLY A 626 17.98 -1.36 0.32
C GLY A 626 17.04 -2.44 0.84
N SER A 627 17.25 -2.95 2.05
CA SER A 627 16.50 -4.09 2.56
C SER A 627 16.02 -3.83 3.97
N HIS A 628 14.84 -4.34 4.27
CA HIS A 628 14.28 -4.40 5.61
C HIS A 628 13.56 -5.75 5.78
N GLY A 629 13.24 -6.12 7.02
CA GLY A 629 12.43 -7.28 7.33
C GLY A 629 13.05 -8.29 8.28
N GLY A 630 14.34 -8.16 8.59
CA GLY A 630 15.05 -8.93 9.61
C GLY A 630 15.80 -8.02 10.59
N LEU A 631 16.81 -8.59 11.26
CA LEU A 631 17.73 -7.86 12.14
C LEU A 631 18.98 -7.39 11.40
N GLY A 632 19.60 -6.35 11.96
CA GLY A 632 20.89 -5.80 11.53
C GLY A 632 20.75 -4.48 10.78
N GLY A 633 21.74 -3.60 10.93
CA GLY A 633 21.77 -2.30 10.27
C GLY A 633 20.66 -1.34 10.71
N GLU A 634 20.40 -0.34 9.87
CA GLU A 634 19.47 0.76 10.16
C GLU A 634 17.99 0.36 10.05
N GLN A 635 17.68 -0.81 9.46
CA GLN A 635 16.30 -1.26 9.26
C GLN A 635 15.49 -1.36 10.56
N ALA A 636 16.16 -1.69 11.67
CA ALA A 636 15.54 -1.84 12.98
C ALA A 636 15.51 -0.54 13.80
N ARG A 637 15.93 0.61 13.24
CA ARG A 637 16.02 1.90 13.93
C ARG A 637 15.19 3.01 13.27
N PRO A 638 13.85 2.87 13.20
CA PRO A 638 12.94 3.95 12.84
C PRO A 638 12.89 5.08 13.89
N PHE A 639 12.11 6.12 13.58
CA PHE A 639 11.95 7.29 14.44
C PHE A 639 10.49 7.64 14.74
N LEU A 640 10.31 8.42 15.81
CA LEU A 640 9.09 9.10 16.20
C LEU A 640 9.42 10.56 16.51
N LEU A 641 8.89 11.48 15.70
CA LEU A 641 9.06 12.92 15.82
C LEU A 641 7.73 13.55 16.26
N SER A 642 7.67 14.02 17.50
CA SER A 642 6.43 14.49 18.14
C SER A 642 6.57 15.87 18.77
N PRO A 643 5.50 16.69 18.84
CA PRO A 643 5.53 17.98 19.51
C PRO A 643 5.91 17.90 21.00
N TYR A 644 6.58 18.92 21.55
CA TYR A 644 6.84 19.02 23.00
C TYR A 644 5.57 19.21 23.84
N THR A 645 4.47 19.64 23.23
CA THR A 645 3.15 19.77 23.89
C THR A 645 2.53 18.42 24.25
N LEU A 646 2.96 17.34 23.59
CA LEU A 646 2.57 15.98 23.94
C LEU A 646 3.47 15.43 25.04
N SER A 647 2.94 14.54 25.88
CA SER A 647 3.74 13.82 26.86
C SER A 647 4.90 13.07 26.20
N ALA A 648 6.04 12.95 26.89
CA ALA A 648 7.20 12.23 26.37
C ALA A 648 6.82 10.78 26.00
N PRO A 649 7.25 10.24 24.84
CA PRO A 649 6.86 8.91 24.38
C PRO A 649 7.14 7.83 25.44
N VAL A 650 8.34 7.88 26.03
CA VAL A 650 8.82 6.99 27.08
C VAL A 650 9.43 7.81 28.21
N ALA A 651 9.54 7.19 29.39
CA ALA A 651 10.26 7.77 30.52
C ALA A 651 11.76 7.89 30.22
N ASP A 652 12.43 8.85 30.87
CA ASP A 652 13.86 9.07 30.69
C ASP A 652 14.67 7.80 30.98
N GLY A 653 15.58 7.44 30.07
CA GLY A 653 16.42 6.24 30.17
C GLY A 653 15.76 4.95 29.66
N HIS A 654 14.52 4.99 29.18
CA HIS A 654 13.87 3.86 28.53
C HIS A 654 13.83 4.02 27.00
N GLU A 655 13.82 2.89 26.28
CA GLU A 655 13.70 2.86 24.82
C GLU A 655 12.30 2.38 24.41
N LEU A 656 11.80 2.88 23.28
CA LEU A 656 10.61 2.34 22.64
C LEU A 656 10.97 1.07 21.89
N VAL A 657 10.34 -0.06 22.24
CA VAL A 657 10.58 -1.36 21.61
C VAL A 657 9.28 -1.95 21.08
N GLY A 658 9.27 -2.22 19.77
CA GLY A 658 8.16 -2.85 19.08
C GLY A 658 7.00 -1.90 18.77
N ALA A 659 6.21 -2.29 17.76
CA ALA A 659 5.09 -1.49 17.27
C ALA A 659 3.94 -1.37 18.30
N GLU A 660 3.80 -2.35 19.19
CA GLU A 660 2.75 -2.37 20.23
C GLU A 660 2.98 -1.29 21.31
N GLN A 661 4.23 -1.05 21.72
CA GLN A 661 4.55 0.05 22.64
C GLN A 661 4.28 1.41 21.99
N LEU A 662 4.64 1.55 20.71
CA LEU A 662 4.36 2.76 19.94
C LEU A 662 2.84 3.02 19.85
N HIS A 663 2.02 2.00 19.61
CA HIS A 663 0.55 2.13 19.68
C HIS A 663 0.08 2.68 21.03
N GLY A 664 0.64 2.18 22.14
CA GLY A 664 0.34 2.68 23.48
C GLY A 664 0.60 4.18 23.62
N VAL A 665 1.71 4.67 23.07
CA VAL A 665 2.06 6.10 23.04
C VAL A 665 1.05 6.89 22.20
N LEU A 666 0.79 6.47 20.96
CA LEU A 666 -0.12 7.22 20.08
C LEU A 666 -1.54 7.26 20.66
N ARG A 667 -2.00 6.15 21.24
CA ARG A 667 -3.29 6.06 21.91
C ARG A 667 -3.38 6.95 23.14
N ARG A 668 -2.30 7.04 23.94
CA ARG A 668 -2.21 7.96 25.08
C ARG A 668 -2.32 9.41 24.61
N TRP A 669 -1.60 9.78 23.57
CA TRP A 669 -1.67 11.13 22.99
C TRP A 669 -3.07 11.46 22.46
N LEU A 670 -3.76 10.53 21.79
CA LEU A 670 -5.15 10.77 21.38
C LEU A 670 -6.09 11.01 22.58
N ARG A 671 -5.86 10.37 23.73
CA ARG A 671 -6.62 10.64 24.98
C ARG A 671 -6.25 11.99 25.60
N GLU A 672 -4.99 12.40 25.54
CA GLU A 672 -4.56 13.76 25.94
C GLU A 672 -5.22 14.82 25.07
N CYS A 673 -5.39 14.55 23.76
CA CYS A 673 -6.08 15.42 22.83
C CYS A 673 -7.59 15.48 23.09
N GLN A 674 -8.26 14.34 23.24
CA GLN A 674 -9.73 14.24 23.07
C GLN A 674 -10.51 13.86 24.35
N GLY A 675 -9.83 13.54 25.45
CA GLY A 675 -10.45 12.90 26.62
C GLY A 675 -10.65 11.38 26.45
N PRO A 676 -11.26 10.69 27.43
CA PRO A 676 -11.55 9.25 27.33
C PRO A 676 -12.49 8.98 26.15
N GLN A 677 -12.00 8.24 25.15
CA GLN A 677 -12.81 7.84 24.00
C GLN A 677 -13.71 6.66 24.40
N VAL A 678 -15.00 6.93 24.65
CA VAL A 678 -16.03 5.90 24.90
C VAL A 678 -16.83 5.72 23.61
N PRO A 679 -16.98 4.49 23.07
CA PRO A 679 -17.84 4.24 21.91
C PRO A 679 -19.24 4.76 22.19
N VAL A 680 -19.71 5.73 21.41
CA VAL A 680 -21.13 6.05 21.39
C VAL A 680 -21.79 4.86 20.73
N THR A 681 -22.45 4.01 21.51
CA THR A 681 -23.38 3.02 20.96
C THR A 681 -24.33 3.79 20.06
N THR A 682 -24.20 3.58 18.75
CA THR A 682 -25.15 4.13 17.78
C THR A 682 -26.53 3.68 18.21
N THR A 683 -27.37 4.63 18.60
CA THR A 683 -28.80 4.49 18.87
C THR A 683 -29.54 4.12 17.59
N GLU A 684 -29.19 2.97 16.99
CA GLU A 684 -29.88 2.36 15.85
C GLU A 684 -30.41 0.96 16.18
N ASP A 685 -30.23 0.46 17.41
CA ASP A 685 -30.84 -0.81 17.86
C ASP A 685 -32.04 -0.65 18.82
N SER A 686 -32.37 0.57 19.25
CA SER A 686 -33.59 0.80 20.06
C SER A 686 -34.88 0.89 19.22
N SER A 687 -34.78 0.76 17.89
CA SER A 687 -35.92 0.78 16.97
C SER A 687 -36.30 -0.60 16.41
N ARG A 688 -35.58 -1.66 16.79
CA ARG A 688 -35.91 -3.05 16.41
C ARG A 688 -36.70 -3.84 17.47
N GLU A 689 -36.99 -3.25 18.63
CA GLU A 689 -37.84 -3.86 19.68
C GLU A 689 -39.21 -3.17 19.88
N ARG A 690 -39.68 -2.33 18.94
CA ARG A 690 -41.02 -1.71 19.01
C ARG A 690 -41.88 -1.86 17.75
N SER A 691 -41.97 -3.08 17.22
CA SER A 691 -43.00 -3.38 16.21
C SER A 691 -43.41 -4.85 16.18
N THR A 692 -43.69 -5.43 17.34
CA THR A 692 -44.56 -6.60 17.46
C THR A 692 -45.48 -6.37 18.65
N GLU A 693 -46.79 -6.48 18.38
CA GLU A 693 -47.92 -6.41 19.32
C GLU A 693 -48.52 -5.01 19.61
N GLY A 694 -49.21 -4.49 18.60
CA GLY A 694 -50.44 -3.75 18.85
C GLY A 694 -51.56 -4.73 19.21
N HIS A 695 -51.85 -4.89 20.49
CA HIS A 695 -53.11 -5.46 20.96
C HIS A 695 -53.85 -4.39 21.77
N ILE A 696 -54.99 -3.96 21.24
CA ILE A 696 -55.95 -3.06 21.90
C ILE A 696 -56.55 -3.80 23.11
N PRO A 697 -56.52 -3.26 24.34
CA PRO A 697 -57.38 -3.74 25.40
C PRO A 697 -58.66 -2.91 25.43
N VAL A 698 -59.78 -3.62 25.23
CA VAL A 698 -61.12 -3.19 25.63
C VAL A 698 -61.18 -3.26 27.16
N THR A 699 -61.67 -2.20 27.78
CA THR A 699 -62.01 -2.12 29.20
C THR A 699 -63.18 -3.03 29.55
N ASP A 700 -63.03 -3.89 30.55
CA ASP A 700 -63.90 -3.93 31.74
C ASP A 700 -63.58 -5.11 32.67
N GLY A 701 -63.68 -4.87 33.99
CA GLY A 701 -64.13 -5.90 34.94
C GLY A 701 -63.07 -6.63 35.78
N ALA A 702 -62.73 -6.01 36.92
CA ALA A 702 -62.61 -6.54 38.29
C ALA A 702 -62.33 -8.05 38.59
N VAL A 703 -61.59 -8.21 39.69
CA VAL A 703 -61.64 -9.26 40.75
C VAL A 703 -60.44 -10.22 40.84
N GLN A 704 -59.70 -10.01 41.94
CA GLN A 704 -59.13 -10.90 42.95
C GLN A 704 -58.51 -12.28 42.61
N ASP A 705 -57.33 -12.42 43.22
CA ASP A 705 -56.87 -13.47 44.14
C ASP A 705 -56.04 -14.68 43.69
N GLU A 706 -55.02 -14.86 44.54
CA GLU A 706 -54.44 -16.08 45.08
C GLU A 706 -53.45 -16.95 44.28
N SER A 707 -52.21 -16.89 44.77
CA SER A 707 -51.33 -18.01 45.16
C SER A 707 -50.91 -19.06 44.13
N ALA A 708 -49.61 -19.08 43.82
CA ALA A 708 -48.68 -20.17 44.18
C ALA A 708 -47.24 -19.78 43.84
#